data_AF-A0A658B165-F1
#
_entry.id   AF-A0A658B165-F1
#
_cell.length_a   1.000
_cell.length_b   1.000
_cell.length_c   1.000
_cell.angle_alpha   90.00
_cell.angle_beta   90.00
_cell.angle_gamma   90.00
#
_symmetry.space_group_name_H-M   'P 1'
#
loop_
_entity.id
_entity.type
_entity.pdbx_description
1 polymer ?
#
loop_
_entity_poly.entity_id
_entity_poly.type
_entity_poly.pdbx_seq_one_letter_code
_entity_poly.pdbx_strand_id
1 'polypeptide(L)'
;MPNISNTHLTQTHYPLAVVEAKTDHGDERFVIDKNKGIVYQFSIVTNNTMKLNQVDLSTLKKAMGIKSIDKVTHCDAIEIMKNPSMINTILSPYSSSSSSPGRFKAITDLGEVEKSQYKQLSESDKTAQLRQALLSLVDDDLKEPFSSLLNEWGTYGVSACEVDKGAYSNFKQFYDEEMASHAVKKDDYAKLDFSTQNIKSHITDPRCINAKLTPLQLFKAAFQLGDTPAVSNFRFMNNPASKDDGKYREWMYHFDNSNYAAEFKLITTRTAGTEQANNEQCLAAFPYDTEKTIRFTQSEAATKFPTMDDLQKEFSHIPGASYVVIRNPDNTTPIETGIRTEMIVHHRSASGKNETESRDAELMTFHGVDRCQPFLTPQELEQALHLTSLQRFVLGEFRDAEPQQFLEALKEQKETLNAQIRQSLTGNALKPLEKITVAKFSEQGLQITDEELFNKQISTYDNLPEVLDKLPKLELSSADLTEDVLTIVPMLMNYDQNAELKPDCSENKAFPARTQLRERTNEQFREPLERDLQHVKMSHSPNNLLSMDKLIDITHDIQDFYQKGVHSLKALKADPKLIALYESRAELAREYASQFPTRATHPETHQVLSLFTYYMVDDLDQAAATLHNLGANVDSTHLARMKDQQQPLLQHFITHRLLNDQLAD
;
A
#
# COMPACT_ATOMS: atom_id res chain seq x y z
N MET A 1 -44.64 -3.09 -30.84
CA MET A 1 -43.23 -3.24 -30.41
C MET A 1 -42.40 -2.26 -31.21
N PRO A 2 -41.78 -1.24 -30.60
CA PRO A 2 -40.82 -0.44 -31.36
C PRO A 2 -39.51 -1.23 -31.42
N ASN A 3 -39.17 -1.71 -32.62
CA ASN A 3 -37.78 -2.00 -32.96
C ASN A 3 -37.09 -0.64 -33.06
N ILE A 4 -36.29 -0.27 -32.06
CA ILE A 4 -35.35 0.83 -32.23
C ILE A 4 -34.22 0.27 -33.09
N SER A 5 -34.34 0.42 -34.42
CA SER A 5 -33.17 0.28 -35.28
C SER A 5 -32.25 1.48 -35.05
N ASN A 6 -30.97 1.37 -35.44
CA ASN A 6 -29.91 2.40 -35.38
C ASN A 6 -30.29 3.79 -35.95
N THR A 7 -31.53 4.03 -36.37
CA THR A 7 -32.02 5.25 -37.00
C THR A 7 -32.85 6.17 -36.09
N HIS A 8 -33.26 5.75 -34.88
CA HIS A 8 -34.11 6.58 -34.00
C HIS A 8 -33.41 7.20 -32.78
N LEU A 9 -32.16 6.81 -32.51
CA LEU A 9 -31.25 7.63 -31.70
C LEU A 9 -30.49 8.50 -32.70
N THR A 10 -30.91 9.76 -32.81
CA THR A 10 -30.22 10.78 -33.62
C THR A 10 -28.72 10.77 -33.32
N GLN A 11 -27.91 11.13 -34.33
CA GLN A 11 -26.47 11.39 -34.23
C GLN A 11 -26.18 12.47 -33.18
N THR A 12 -26.18 12.10 -31.91
CA THR A 12 -26.04 13.06 -30.83
C THR A 12 -24.99 12.57 -29.84
N HIS A 13 -23.91 13.32 -29.77
CA HIS A 13 -22.81 13.22 -28.81
C HIS A 13 -23.26 13.66 -27.40
N TYR A 14 -24.23 12.99 -26.78
CA TYR A 14 -24.58 13.27 -25.40
C TYR A 14 -24.50 12.00 -24.53
N PRO A 15 -24.08 12.14 -23.26
CA PRO A 15 -23.78 11.00 -22.41
C PRO A 15 -25.05 10.24 -22.02
N LEU A 16 -25.02 8.91 -22.21
CA LEU A 16 -25.99 7.98 -21.63
C LEU A 16 -25.44 7.41 -20.34
N ALA A 17 -26.30 7.23 -19.33
CA ALA A 17 -25.92 6.60 -18.07
C ALA A 17 -26.28 5.11 -18.10
N VAL A 18 -25.29 4.22 -18.08
CA VAL A 18 -25.50 2.78 -17.94
C VAL A 18 -25.46 2.41 -16.47
N VAL A 19 -26.45 1.65 -16.01
CA VAL A 19 -26.60 1.19 -14.63
C VAL A 19 -26.76 -0.32 -14.62
N GLU A 20 -25.97 -1.02 -13.83
CA GLU A 20 -26.20 -2.44 -13.52
C GLU A 20 -26.92 -2.52 -12.17
N ALA A 21 -28.01 -3.27 -12.12
CA ALA A 21 -28.78 -3.43 -10.90
C ALA A 21 -29.13 -4.90 -10.70
N LYS A 22 -29.00 -5.36 -9.46
CA LYS A 22 -29.39 -6.69 -9.05
C LYS A 22 -30.91 -6.78 -8.92
N THR A 23 -31.52 -7.72 -9.63
CA THR A 23 -32.96 -7.93 -9.62
C THR A 23 -33.31 -9.34 -9.17
N ASP A 24 -34.61 -9.61 -8.95
CA ASP A 24 -35.12 -10.96 -8.68
C ASP A 24 -34.85 -11.95 -9.83
N HIS A 25 -34.42 -11.46 -11.00
CA HIS A 25 -34.09 -12.24 -12.20
C HIS A 25 -32.57 -12.34 -12.47
N GLY A 26 -31.74 -11.83 -11.56
CA GLY A 26 -30.29 -11.74 -11.73
C GLY A 26 -29.80 -10.31 -11.96
N ASP A 27 -28.54 -10.17 -12.35
CA ASP A 27 -27.96 -8.88 -12.65
C ASP A 27 -28.48 -8.39 -14.01
N GLU A 28 -29.19 -7.25 -14.00
CA GLU A 28 -29.77 -6.65 -15.19
C GLU A 28 -29.12 -5.29 -15.46
N ARG A 29 -29.00 -4.93 -16.75
CA ARG A 29 -28.39 -3.68 -17.16
C ARG A 29 -29.43 -2.74 -17.74
N PHE A 30 -29.28 -1.46 -17.42
CA PHE A 30 -30.18 -0.38 -17.80
C PHE A 30 -29.40 0.75 -18.45
N VAL A 31 -29.99 1.40 -19.44
CA VAL A 31 -29.53 2.65 -20.05
C VAL A 31 -30.51 3.75 -19.70
N ILE A 32 -30.02 4.81 -19.07
CA ILE A 32 -30.79 5.98 -18.68
C ILE A 32 -30.45 7.11 -19.65
N ASP A 33 -31.42 7.47 -20.48
CA ASP A 33 -31.40 8.74 -21.21
C ASP A 33 -31.97 9.83 -20.28
N LYS A 34 -31.06 10.49 -19.55
CA LYS A 34 -31.41 11.55 -18.58
C LYS A 34 -32.12 12.73 -19.23
N ASN A 35 -31.87 13.01 -20.52
CA ASN A 35 -32.47 14.12 -21.24
C ASN A 35 -33.91 13.84 -21.64
N LYS A 36 -34.23 12.58 -21.97
CA LYS A 36 -35.59 12.16 -22.32
C LYS A 36 -36.38 11.62 -21.13
N GLY A 37 -35.72 11.38 -20.00
CA GLY A 37 -36.31 10.74 -18.83
C GLY A 37 -36.72 9.28 -19.08
N ILE A 38 -36.05 8.61 -20.03
CA ILE A 38 -36.38 7.26 -20.47
C ILE A 38 -35.33 6.28 -19.96
N VAL A 39 -35.80 5.13 -19.45
CA VAL A 39 -34.95 4.00 -19.09
C VAL A 39 -35.17 2.88 -20.09
N TYR A 40 -34.08 2.25 -20.52
CA TYR A 40 -34.09 1.05 -21.33
C TYR A 40 -33.42 -0.07 -20.55
N GLN A 41 -33.96 -1.28 -20.59
CA GLN A 41 -33.35 -2.51 -20.11
C GLN A 41 -32.67 -3.23 -21.28
N PHE A 42 -31.44 -3.69 -21.07
CA PHE A 42 -30.77 -4.57 -22.02
C PHE A 42 -31.43 -5.93 -22.01
N SER A 43 -31.88 -6.40 -23.19
CA SER A 43 -32.48 -7.72 -23.31
C SER A 43 -31.61 -8.73 -24.06
N ILE A 44 -30.82 -8.27 -25.05
CA ILE A 44 -29.86 -9.09 -25.81
C ILE A 44 -28.72 -8.21 -26.31
N VAL A 45 -27.47 -8.66 -26.15
CA VAL A 45 -26.28 -8.14 -26.83
C VAL A 45 -25.70 -9.24 -27.72
N THR A 46 -25.78 -9.08 -29.03
CA THR A 46 -25.00 -9.87 -30.00
C THR A 46 -24.07 -8.94 -30.78
N ASN A 47 -23.06 -9.50 -31.46
CA ASN A 47 -22.02 -8.73 -32.16
C ASN A 47 -22.54 -7.61 -33.09
N ASN A 48 -23.81 -7.66 -33.53
CA ASN A 48 -24.38 -6.70 -34.49
C ASN A 48 -25.76 -6.14 -34.09
N THR A 49 -26.31 -6.48 -32.92
CA THR A 49 -27.66 -6.01 -32.54
C THR A 49 -27.80 -5.81 -31.04
N MET A 50 -28.26 -4.61 -30.67
CA MET A 50 -28.60 -4.25 -29.30
C MET A 50 -30.11 -4.15 -29.17
N LYS A 51 -30.71 -4.98 -28.31
CA LYS A 51 -32.15 -4.89 -28.06
C LYS A 51 -32.42 -4.19 -26.74
N LEU A 52 -32.85 -2.94 -26.85
CA LEU A 52 -33.26 -2.08 -25.74
C LEU A 52 -34.77 -2.17 -25.57
N ASN A 53 -35.22 -2.65 -24.41
CA ASN A 53 -36.63 -2.60 -24.04
C ASN A 53 -36.85 -1.38 -23.17
N GLN A 54 -37.70 -0.45 -23.59
CA GLN A 54 -38.07 0.65 -22.73
C GLN A 54 -38.78 0.10 -21.47
N VAL A 55 -38.34 0.56 -20.31
CA VAL A 55 -38.91 0.20 -19.00
C VAL A 55 -39.26 1.46 -18.24
N ASP A 56 -40.28 1.38 -17.40
CA ASP A 56 -40.65 2.50 -16.54
C ASP A 56 -39.56 2.77 -15.49
N LEU A 57 -39.32 4.05 -15.20
CA LEU A 57 -38.39 4.49 -14.16
C LEU A 57 -38.71 3.88 -12.78
N SER A 58 -39.98 3.53 -12.53
CA SER A 58 -40.41 2.82 -11.32
C SER A 58 -39.83 1.41 -11.20
N THR A 59 -39.58 0.72 -12.33
CA THR A 59 -38.95 -0.60 -12.36
C THR A 59 -37.50 -0.50 -11.91
N LEU A 60 -36.77 0.51 -12.40
CA LEU A 60 -35.42 0.81 -11.94
C LEU A 60 -35.39 1.14 -10.44
N LYS A 61 -36.30 1.98 -9.94
CA LYS A 61 -36.40 2.30 -8.50
C LYS A 61 -36.70 1.10 -7.61
N LYS A 62 -37.41 0.10 -8.13
CA LYS A 62 -37.76 -1.13 -7.41
C LYS A 62 -36.60 -2.14 -7.40
N ALA A 63 -35.86 -2.22 -8.52
CA ALA A 63 -34.61 -2.99 -8.63
C ALA A 63 -33.47 -2.37 -7.80
N MET A 64 -33.34 -1.05 -7.80
CA MET A 64 -32.25 -0.31 -7.16
C MET A 64 -32.42 -0.06 -5.65
N GLY A 65 -33.36 -0.72 -4.94
CA GLY A 65 -33.72 -0.47 -3.53
C GLY A 65 -32.66 0.32 -2.72
N ILE A 66 -32.77 1.66 -2.72
CA ILE A 66 -31.61 2.54 -2.53
C ILE A 66 -30.95 2.33 -1.17
N LYS A 67 -29.81 1.63 -1.18
CA LYS A 67 -28.71 1.70 -0.19
C LYS A 67 -27.32 1.41 -0.79
N SER A 68 -27.08 1.65 -2.07
CA SER A 68 -25.74 1.94 -2.63
C SER A 68 -25.91 2.33 -4.11
N ILE A 69 -25.12 3.28 -4.58
CA ILE A 69 -25.09 3.63 -6.00
C ILE A 69 -24.19 2.59 -6.68
N ASP A 70 -24.79 1.53 -7.22
CA ASP A 70 -24.07 0.60 -8.08
C ASP A 70 -23.85 1.28 -9.45
N LYS A 71 -22.56 1.46 -9.76
CA LYS A 71 -21.89 1.95 -10.98
C LYS A 71 -22.78 2.63 -12.04
N VAL A 72 -22.71 3.97 -12.11
CA VAL A 72 -23.26 4.76 -13.22
C VAL A 72 -22.13 5.10 -14.20
N THR A 73 -22.05 4.39 -15.33
CA THR A 73 -21.07 4.68 -16.39
C THR A 73 -21.65 5.70 -17.37
N HIS A 74 -20.92 6.76 -17.68
CA HIS A 74 -21.31 7.72 -18.72
C HIS A 74 -20.55 7.36 -20.01
N CYS A 75 -21.28 7.03 -21.08
CA CYS A 75 -20.69 6.67 -22.37
C CYS A 75 -21.38 7.43 -23.51
N ASP A 76 -20.68 7.67 -24.61
CA ASP A 76 -21.31 8.15 -25.86
C ASP A 76 -22.16 7.01 -26.46
N ALA A 77 -23.42 7.33 -26.74
CA ALA A 77 -24.37 6.42 -27.37
C ALA A 77 -23.84 5.82 -28.69
N ILE A 78 -23.09 6.60 -29.46
CA ILE A 78 -22.53 6.19 -30.75
C ILE A 78 -21.45 5.12 -30.57
N GLU A 79 -20.63 5.22 -29.54
CA GLU A 79 -19.57 4.23 -29.28
C GLU A 79 -20.14 2.92 -28.77
N ILE A 80 -21.14 3.00 -27.88
CA ILE A 80 -21.92 1.84 -27.43
C ILE A 80 -22.54 1.09 -28.62
N MET A 81 -23.13 1.82 -29.58
CA MET A 81 -23.76 1.22 -30.76
C MET A 81 -22.75 0.62 -31.74
N LYS A 82 -21.56 1.22 -31.87
CA LYS A 82 -20.48 0.69 -32.71
C LYS A 82 -19.81 -0.54 -32.09
N ASN A 83 -19.77 -0.61 -30.76
CA ASN A 83 -19.06 -1.66 -30.04
C ASN A 83 -19.86 -2.17 -28.82
N PRO A 84 -20.89 -3.01 -29.02
CA PRO A 84 -21.76 -3.48 -27.93
C PRO A 84 -21.03 -4.29 -26.85
N SER A 85 -19.92 -4.94 -27.21
CA SER A 85 -19.06 -5.69 -26.29
C SER A 85 -18.35 -4.79 -25.27
N MET A 86 -18.21 -3.48 -25.54
CA MET A 86 -17.69 -2.53 -24.55
C MET A 86 -18.53 -2.53 -23.26
N ILE A 87 -19.85 -2.65 -23.36
CA ILE A 87 -20.74 -2.66 -22.17
C ILE A 87 -20.50 -3.90 -21.29
N ASN A 88 -20.06 -5.01 -21.88
CA ASN A 88 -19.78 -6.25 -21.15
C ASN A 88 -18.41 -6.24 -20.43
N THR A 89 -17.52 -5.34 -20.84
CA THR A 89 -16.16 -5.22 -20.29
C THR A 89 -16.00 -3.98 -19.40
N ILE A 90 -16.68 -2.87 -19.73
CA ILE A 90 -16.47 -1.57 -19.09
C ILE A 90 -17.50 -1.38 -17.98
N LEU A 91 -17.10 -1.77 -16.77
CA LEU A 91 -17.70 -1.28 -15.54
C LEU A 91 -16.72 -0.33 -14.84
N SER A 92 -16.29 0.72 -15.56
CA SER A 92 -15.61 1.91 -15.04
C SER A 92 -16.07 3.12 -15.84
N PRO A 93 -16.43 4.27 -15.23
CA PRO A 93 -16.59 5.52 -15.96
C PRO A 93 -15.27 5.86 -16.65
N TYR A 94 -15.28 5.97 -17.98
CA TYR A 94 -14.29 6.75 -18.71
C TYR A 94 -14.53 8.23 -18.40
N SER A 95 -14.16 8.68 -17.20
CA SER A 95 -14.14 10.11 -16.87
C SER A 95 -12.74 10.65 -17.13
N SER A 96 -12.58 11.31 -18.28
CA SER A 96 -11.37 11.96 -18.77
C SER A 96 -11.08 13.28 -18.03
N SER A 97 -10.94 13.23 -16.71
CA SER A 97 -10.36 14.34 -15.96
C SER A 97 -9.01 13.91 -15.37
N SER A 98 -7.94 14.33 -16.04
CA SER A 98 -6.53 14.20 -15.62
C SER A 98 -6.24 14.85 -14.26
N SER A 99 -7.16 15.68 -13.76
CA SER A 99 -7.34 15.89 -12.33
C SER A 99 -8.71 15.33 -11.98
N SER A 100 -8.78 14.20 -11.26
CA SER A 100 -10.07 13.70 -10.76
C SER A 100 -10.37 14.36 -9.42
N PRO A 101 -11.16 15.47 -9.35
CA PRO A 101 -11.60 16.07 -8.10
C PRO A 101 -12.49 15.08 -7.34
N GLY A 102 -11.86 14.20 -6.57
CA GLY A 102 -12.52 13.03 -5.99
C GLY A 102 -11.59 11.91 -5.56
N ARG A 103 -10.39 11.81 -6.15
CA ARG A 103 -9.49 10.67 -5.93
C ARG A 103 -8.99 10.53 -4.49
N PHE A 104 -8.78 11.65 -3.82
CA PHE A 104 -8.15 11.74 -2.49
C PHE A 104 -9.15 12.12 -1.37
N LYS A 105 -10.45 11.89 -1.57
CA LYS A 105 -11.48 12.34 -0.62
C LYS A 105 -11.49 11.50 0.66
N ALA A 106 -11.47 12.19 1.81
CA ALA A 106 -11.74 11.59 3.11
C ALA A 106 -13.20 11.14 3.25
N ILE A 107 -13.46 10.29 4.26
CA ILE A 107 -14.81 10.02 4.77
C ILE A 107 -15.15 11.11 5.77
N THR A 108 -16.18 11.89 5.48
CA THR A 108 -16.65 12.96 6.36
C THR A 108 -17.72 12.51 7.36
N ASP A 109 -18.44 11.41 7.07
CA ASP A 109 -19.68 11.04 7.77
C ASP A 109 -19.74 9.55 8.17
N LEU A 110 -18.74 9.05 8.92
CA LEU A 110 -18.84 7.70 9.50
C LEU A 110 -19.90 7.64 10.60
N GLY A 111 -20.72 6.59 10.58
CA GLY A 111 -21.65 6.26 11.63
C GLY A 111 -20.96 5.76 12.90
N GLU A 112 -21.64 5.82 14.03
CA GLU A 112 -21.09 5.42 15.34
C GLU A 112 -20.64 3.96 15.39
N VAL A 113 -21.32 3.07 14.64
CA VAL A 113 -20.91 1.67 14.52
C VAL A 113 -19.55 1.55 13.83
N GLU A 114 -19.33 2.31 12.76
CA GLU A 114 -18.07 2.26 12.01
C GLU A 114 -16.95 2.90 12.84
N LYS A 115 -17.22 4.03 13.50
CA LYS A 115 -16.29 4.63 14.46
C LYS A 115 -15.89 3.66 15.58
N SER A 116 -16.84 2.88 16.10
CA SER A 116 -16.57 1.88 17.15
C SER A 116 -15.68 0.72 16.70
N GLN A 117 -15.46 0.55 15.38
CA GLN A 117 -14.52 -0.44 14.84
C GLN A 117 -13.08 0.09 14.78
N TYR A 118 -12.87 1.40 14.95
CA TYR A 118 -11.53 1.98 15.03
C TYR A 118 -11.00 1.80 16.45
N LYS A 119 -10.03 0.90 16.60
CA LYS A 119 -9.38 0.62 17.89
C LYS A 119 -8.89 1.88 18.59
N GLN A 120 -8.36 2.85 17.84
CA GLN A 120 -7.88 4.11 18.42
C GLN A 120 -8.98 4.86 19.19
N LEU A 121 -10.23 4.74 18.76
CA LEU A 121 -11.39 5.34 19.41
C LEU A 121 -11.98 4.41 20.47
N SER A 122 -12.19 3.13 20.12
CA SER A 122 -12.89 2.18 20.98
C SER A 122 -12.07 1.69 22.19
N GLU A 123 -10.75 1.82 22.14
CA GLU A 123 -9.84 1.32 23.19
C GLU A 123 -9.07 2.43 23.92
N SER A 124 -9.50 3.69 23.80
CA SER A 124 -8.85 4.86 24.42
C SER A 124 -8.56 4.68 25.92
N ASP A 125 -9.50 4.13 26.69
CA ASP A 125 -9.31 3.82 28.12
C ASP A 125 -8.20 2.78 28.35
N LYS A 126 -8.13 1.73 27.52
CA LYS A 126 -7.08 0.71 27.61
C LYS A 126 -5.72 1.30 27.25
N THR A 127 -5.66 2.13 26.21
CA THR A 127 -4.46 2.88 25.83
C THR A 127 -3.96 3.78 26.95
N ALA A 128 -4.86 4.52 27.61
CA ALA A 128 -4.52 5.35 28.76
C ALA A 128 -3.97 4.51 29.93
N GLN A 129 -4.59 3.36 30.23
CA GLN A 129 -4.12 2.44 31.26
C GLN A 129 -2.73 1.88 30.94
N LEU A 130 -2.48 1.47 29.69
CA LEU A 130 -1.16 0.99 29.26
C LEU A 130 -0.11 2.10 29.40
N ARG A 131 -0.38 3.31 28.93
CA ARG A 131 0.53 4.46 29.05
C ARG A 131 0.86 4.77 30.51
N GLN A 132 -0.11 4.69 31.42
CA GLN A 132 0.11 4.83 32.86
C GLN A 132 0.97 3.70 33.44
N ALA A 133 0.73 2.45 33.03
CA ALA A 133 1.55 1.31 33.44
C ALA A 133 3.00 1.46 32.96
N LEU A 134 3.21 1.89 31.71
CA LEU A 134 4.54 2.20 31.16
C LEU A 134 5.23 3.31 31.98
N LEU A 135 4.54 4.41 32.26
CA LEU A 135 5.07 5.51 33.09
C LEU A 135 5.48 5.06 34.50
N SER A 136 4.83 4.04 35.06
CA SER A 136 5.22 3.48 36.37
C SER A 136 6.59 2.80 36.36
N LEU A 137 7.10 2.43 35.19
CA LEU A 137 8.44 1.85 35.01
C LEU A 137 9.54 2.91 34.88
N VAL A 138 9.20 4.17 34.71
CA VAL A 138 10.15 5.30 34.71
C VAL A 138 10.44 5.72 36.15
N ASP A 139 11.71 5.98 36.48
CA ASP A 139 12.11 6.46 37.80
C ASP A 139 11.62 7.87 38.07
N ASP A 140 11.31 8.18 39.33
CA ASP A 140 10.65 9.42 39.73
C ASP A 140 11.46 10.69 39.35
N ASP A 141 12.80 10.61 39.35
CA ASP A 141 13.69 11.70 38.94
C ASP A 141 13.62 12.00 37.43
N LEU A 142 13.16 11.05 36.62
CA LEU A 142 13.09 11.18 35.17
C LEU A 142 11.68 11.51 34.66
N LYS A 143 10.63 11.28 35.47
CA LYS A 143 9.24 11.47 35.05
C LYS A 143 8.93 12.88 34.59
N GLU A 144 9.26 13.88 35.40
CA GLU A 144 8.98 15.29 35.08
C GLU A 144 9.70 15.75 33.81
N PRO A 145 11.04 15.59 33.67
CA PRO A 145 11.75 16.03 32.46
C PRO A 145 11.36 15.23 31.20
N PHE A 146 10.82 14.02 31.35
CA PHE A 146 10.37 13.22 30.22
C PHE A 146 8.91 13.45 29.84
N SER A 147 8.08 13.95 30.77
CA SER A 147 6.62 14.04 30.62
C SER A 147 6.17 14.87 29.42
N SER A 148 6.83 16.00 29.13
CA SER A 148 6.48 16.85 27.99
C SER A 148 6.67 16.13 26.66
N LEU A 149 7.79 15.40 26.52
CA LEU A 149 8.10 14.61 25.33
C LEU A 149 7.11 13.46 25.17
N LEU A 150 6.78 12.76 26.24
CA LEU A 150 5.79 11.69 26.20
C LEU A 150 4.40 12.20 25.81
N ASN A 151 4.02 13.38 26.29
CA ASN A 151 2.76 14.00 25.89
C ASN A 151 2.75 14.34 24.39
N GLU A 152 3.87 14.86 23.85
CA GLU A 152 4.02 15.07 22.40
C GLU A 152 3.89 13.75 21.63
N TRP A 153 4.57 12.69 22.08
CA TRP A 153 4.55 11.38 21.40
C TRP A 153 3.15 10.77 21.37
N GLY A 154 2.41 10.89 22.49
CA GLY A 154 1.05 10.38 22.61
C GLY A 154 0.03 11.16 21.79
N THR A 155 0.15 12.50 21.77
CA THR A 155 -0.79 13.42 21.12
C THR A 155 -0.57 13.51 19.61
N TYR A 156 0.68 13.68 19.20
CA TYR A 156 1.07 13.98 17.82
C TYR A 156 1.59 12.76 17.06
N GLY A 157 1.73 11.60 17.72
CA GLY A 157 2.13 10.36 17.07
C GLY A 157 3.54 10.37 16.47
N VAL A 158 4.37 11.37 16.77
CA VAL A 158 5.75 11.51 16.28
C VAL A 158 6.72 11.63 17.45
N SER A 159 7.84 10.91 17.38
CA SER A 159 8.98 11.05 18.29
C SER A 159 10.27 11.23 17.51
N ALA A 160 11.23 11.95 18.09
CA ALA A 160 12.55 12.19 17.49
C ALA A 160 13.64 12.04 18.56
N CYS A 161 14.58 11.12 18.34
CA CYS A 161 15.70 10.88 19.24
C CYS A 161 16.98 10.60 18.45
N GLU A 162 18.12 11.16 18.87
CA GLU A 162 19.42 10.74 18.32
C GLU A 162 19.64 9.24 18.55
N VAL A 163 20.24 8.57 17.56
CA VAL A 163 20.73 7.20 17.73
C VAL A 163 21.89 7.16 18.71
N ASP A 164 22.04 6.06 19.46
CA ASP A 164 23.26 5.81 20.23
C ASP A 164 24.42 5.55 19.26
N LYS A 165 25.39 6.46 19.20
CA LYS A 165 26.48 6.39 18.20
C LYS A 165 27.26 5.07 18.27
N GLY A 166 27.55 4.58 19.48
CA GLY A 166 28.34 3.36 19.65
C GLY A 166 27.63 2.12 19.15
N ALA A 167 26.35 1.95 19.50
CA ALA A 167 25.52 0.88 18.98
C ALA A 167 25.29 1.05 17.46
N TYR A 168 25.12 2.28 16.99
CA TYR A 168 24.79 2.57 15.60
C TYR A 168 25.94 2.29 14.64
N SER A 169 27.20 2.54 15.01
CA SER A 169 28.36 2.17 14.17
C SER A 169 28.41 0.66 13.94
N ASN A 170 28.16 -0.14 14.97
CA ASN A 170 28.08 -1.60 14.85
C ASN A 170 26.87 -2.05 14.01
N PHE A 171 25.73 -1.39 14.19
CA PHE A 171 24.52 -1.64 13.42
C PHE A 171 24.73 -1.35 11.93
N LYS A 172 25.41 -0.25 11.58
CA LYS A 172 25.71 0.10 10.20
C LYS A 172 26.51 -1.01 9.52
N GLN A 173 27.50 -1.57 10.20
CA GLN A 173 28.26 -2.68 9.65
C GLN A 173 27.37 -3.89 9.34
N PHE A 174 26.46 -4.26 10.27
CA PHE A 174 25.46 -5.29 10.02
C PHE A 174 24.56 -4.95 8.82
N TYR A 175 24.04 -3.72 8.75
CA TYR A 175 23.25 -3.26 7.61
C TYR A 175 23.99 -3.43 6.28
N ASP A 176 25.26 -3.00 6.20
CA ASP A 176 26.05 -3.07 4.97
C ASP A 176 26.28 -4.53 4.53
N GLU A 177 26.56 -5.43 5.49
CA GLU A 177 26.73 -6.87 5.27
C GLU A 177 25.45 -7.53 4.74
N GLU A 178 24.30 -7.22 5.36
CA GLU A 178 23.00 -7.74 4.96
C GLU A 178 22.56 -7.20 3.59
N MET A 179 22.73 -5.90 3.35
CA MET A 179 22.46 -5.29 2.05
C MET A 179 23.32 -5.92 0.95
N ALA A 180 24.60 -6.16 1.21
CA ALA A 180 25.48 -6.80 0.23
C ALA A 180 25.07 -8.25 -0.07
N SER A 181 24.61 -8.99 0.94
CA SER A 181 24.35 -10.43 0.85
C SER A 181 22.94 -10.76 0.35
N HIS A 182 21.96 -9.91 0.63
CA HIS A 182 20.55 -10.26 0.48
C HIS A 182 19.70 -9.21 -0.24
N ALA A 183 20.22 -8.01 -0.53
CA ALA A 183 19.39 -6.98 -1.15
C ALA A 183 18.92 -7.38 -2.55
N VAL A 184 17.65 -7.14 -2.83
CA VAL A 184 17.11 -7.13 -4.19
C VAL A 184 17.46 -5.80 -4.81
N LYS A 185 18.19 -5.85 -5.93
CA LYS A 185 18.53 -4.67 -6.73
C LYS A 185 17.46 -4.45 -7.78
N LYS A 186 16.94 -3.23 -7.83
CA LYS A 186 15.99 -2.76 -8.83
C LYS A 186 16.57 -1.50 -9.45
N ASP A 187 17.13 -1.67 -10.65
CA ASP A 187 17.87 -0.62 -11.35
C ASP A 187 18.96 0.00 -10.44
N ASP A 188 18.76 1.23 -10.01
CA ASP A 188 19.70 1.99 -9.19
C ASP A 188 19.40 1.96 -7.67
N TYR A 189 18.32 1.29 -7.25
CA TYR A 189 17.88 1.19 -5.87
C TYR A 189 18.07 -0.25 -5.34
N ALA A 190 18.33 -0.39 -4.05
CA ALA A 190 18.41 -1.69 -3.39
C ALA A 190 17.51 -1.76 -2.15
N LYS A 191 16.80 -2.88 -1.98
CA LYS A 191 15.92 -3.14 -0.84
C LYS A 191 16.26 -4.46 -0.16
N LEU A 192 16.07 -4.47 1.14
CA LEU A 192 15.93 -5.67 1.95
C LEU A 192 14.62 -5.63 2.74
N ASP A 193 13.86 -6.73 2.73
CA ASP A 193 12.62 -6.93 3.46
C ASP A 193 12.71 -8.25 4.20
N PHE A 194 12.96 -8.18 5.51
CA PHE A 194 13.22 -9.37 6.32
C PHE A 194 12.01 -10.30 6.32
N SER A 195 10.80 -9.75 6.22
CA SER A 195 9.57 -10.54 6.29
C SER A 195 9.36 -11.46 5.08
N THR A 196 9.89 -11.09 3.90
CA THR A 196 9.64 -11.79 2.63
C THR A 196 10.87 -12.52 2.08
N GLN A 197 12.08 -12.13 2.47
CA GLN A 197 13.33 -12.61 1.86
C GLN A 197 14.01 -13.75 2.61
N ASN A 198 13.29 -14.45 3.48
CA ASN A 198 13.79 -15.65 4.18
C ASN A 198 15.05 -15.40 5.06
N ILE A 199 15.15 -14.21 5.64
CA ILE A 199 16.25 -13.78 6.51
C ILE A 199 15.76 -13.25 7.86
N LYS A 200 14.51 -13.56 8.25
CA LYS A 200 13.89 -13.05 9.49
C LYS A 200 14.79 -13.24 10.71
N SER A 201 15.41 -14.42 10.84
CA SER A 201 16.30 -14.75 11.96
C SER A 201 17.55 -13.88 12.06
N HIS A 202 18.00 -13.23 10.98
CA HIS A 202 19.15 -12.33 10.99
C HIS A 202 18.89 -11.08 11.86
N ILE A 203 17.62 -10.76 12.14
CA ILE A 203 17.26 -9.70 13.09
C ILE A 203 17.88 -9.93 14.47
N THR A 204 18.16 -11.19 14.81
CA THR A 204 18.71 -11.59 16.11
C THR A 204 20.20 -11.28 16.25
N ASP A 205 20.91 -10.82 15.21
CA ASP A 205 22.31 -10.39 15.35
C ASP A 205 22.43 -9.37 16.51
N PRO A 206 23.37 -9.56 17.47
CA PRO A 206 23.51 -8.64 18.59
C PRO A 206 23.72 -7.18 18.17
N ARG A 207 24.38 -6.91 17.03
CA ARG A 207 24.55 -5.55 16.48
C ARG A 207 23.21 -4.94 16.07
N CYS A 208 22.30 -5.76 15.55
CA CYS A 208 20.93 -5.37 15.22
C CYS A 208 20.10 -5.10 16.48
N ILE A 209 19.98 -6.11 17.34
CA ILE A 209 19.13 -6.07 18.53
C ILE A 209 19.51 -4.92 19.47
N ASN A 210 20.81 -4.69 19.69
CA ASN A 210 21.30 -3.63 20.58
C ASN A 210 21.03 -2.22 20.04
N ALA A 211 20.75 -2.08 18.74
CA ALA A 211 20.48 -0.79 18.12
C ALA A 211 19.01 -0.58 17.75
N LYS A 212 18.18 -1.64 17.69
CA LYS A 212 16.80 -1.56 17.14
C LYS A 212 15.69 -2.11 18.01
N LEU A 213 15.99 -2.98 18.97
CA LEU A 213 15.00 -3.57 19.88
C LEU A 213 15.45 -3.44 21.34
N THR A 214 15.88 -2.23 21.70
CA THR A 214 16.23 -1.87 23.07
C THR A 214 14.98 -1.60 23.92
N PRO A 215 15.08 -1.65 25.27
CA PRO A 215 13.96 -1.34 26.15
C PRO A 215 13.32 0.02 25.86
N LEU A 216 14.10 1.07 25.58
CA LEU A 216 13.57 2.39 25.22
C LEU A 216 12.79 2.39 23.89
N GLN A 217 13.25 1.66 22.87
CA GLN A 217 12.55 1.56 21.59
C GLN A 217 11.21 0.82 21.72
N LEU A 218 11.19 -0.26 22.50
CA LEU A 218 9.97 -1.03 22.76
C LEU A 218 8.99 -0.28 23.66
N PHE A 219 9.50 0.47 24.64
CA PHE A 219 8.71 1.43 25.42
C PHE A 219 8.07 2.48 24.49
N LYS A 220 8.86 3.10 23.62
CA LYS A 220 8.41 4.11 22.65
C LYS A 220 7.34 3.55 21.72
N ALA A 221 7.56 2.35 21.17
CA ALA A 221 6.61 1.65 20.32
C ALA A 221 5.28 1.41 21.04
N ALA A 222 5.32 0.83 22.25
CA ALA A 222 4.12 0.59 23.05
C ALA A 222 3.38 1.88 23.41
N PHE A 223 4.12 2.93 23.79
CA PHE A 223 3.55 4.20 24.24
C PHE A 223 2.83 4.94 23.09
N GLN A 224 3.47 5.03 21.92
CA GLN A 224 2.91 5.69 20.75
C GLN A 224 1.79 4.87 20.13
N LEU A 225 1.99 3.57 19.92
CA LEU A 225 0.96 2.67 19.39
C LEU A 225 -0.28 2.63 20.30
N GLY A 226 -0.07 2.74 21.62
CA GLY A 226 -1.15 2.63 22.61
C GLY A 226 -1.63 1.19 22.82
N ASP A 227 -0.81 0.22 22.42
CA ASP A 227 -1.06 -1.22 22.47
C ASP A 227 0.27 -1.96 22.73
N THR A 228 0.21 -3.25 23.05
CA THR A 228 1.39 -4.10 23.18
C THR A 228 2.02 -4.33 21.80
N PRO A 229 3.28 -3.92 21.58
CA PRO A 229 3.89 -3.96 20.25
C PRO A 229 4.43 -5.34 19.90
N ALA A 230 4.22 -5.75 18.66
CA ALA A 230 4.82 -6.93 18.03
C ALA A 230 5.50 -6.52 16.72
N VAL A 231 6.71 -7.01 16.49
CA VAL A 231 7.46 -6.76 15.25
C VAL A 231 6.75 -7.46 14.09
N SER A 232 6.41 -6.73 13.04
CA SER A 232 5.86 -7.32 11.80
C SER A 232 6.88 -7.38 10.68
N ASN A 233 7.76 -6.38 10.59
CA ASN A 233 8.74 -6.32 9.53
C ASN A 233 9.95 -5.45 9.91
N PHE A 234 11.07 -5.72 9.24
CA PHE A 234 12.25 -4.88 9.23
C PHE A 234 12.76 -4.73 7.80
N ARG A 235 12.85 -3.48 7.32
CA ARG A 235 13.25 -3.18 5.94
C ARG A 235 14.48 -2.28 5.90
N PHE A 236 15.38 -2.57 4.97
CA PHE A 236 16.50 -1.72 4.58
C PHE A 236 16.35 -1.24 3.16
N MET A 237 16.81 -0.03 2.90
CA MET A 237 16.61 0.65 1.64
C MET A 237 17.81 1.55 1.34
N ASN A 238 18.54 1.28 0.26
CA ASN A 238 19.56 2.18 -0.28
C ASN A 238 18.98 2.91 -1.50
N ASN A 239 18.84 4.23 -1.39
CA ASN A 239 18.24 5.09 -2.40
C ASN A 239 19.31 6.00 -3.00
N PRO A 240 19.50 5.98 -4.32
CA PRO A 240 20.49 6.83 -4.99
C PRO A 240 20.05 8.30 -4.99
N ALA A 241 20.99 9.20 -5.26
CA ALA A 241 20.71 10.63 -5.47
C ALA A 241 20.18 10.91 -6.90
N SER A 242 19.40 11.99 -7.07
CA SER A 242 18.97 12.56 -8.36
C SER A 242 18.45 11.60 -9.42
N LYS A 243 17.65 10.59 -9.06
CA LYS A 243 17.13 9.64 -10.04
C LYS A 243 15.64 9.39 -9.92
N ASP A 244 15.07 9.07 -11.08
CA ASP A 244 13.72 8.55 -11.24
C ASP A 244 13.70 7.12 -10.67
N ASP A 245 13.64 7.00 -9.35
CA ASP A 245 13.77 5.73 -8.61
C ASP A 245 12.62 4.73 -8.84
N GLY A 246 11.69 5.06 -9.74
CA GLY A 246 10.57 4.21 -10.12
C GLY A 246 9.52 4.02 -9.01
N LYS A 247 9.66 4.69 -7.86
CA LYS A 247 8.80 4.56 -6.68
C LYS A 247 7.89 5.76 -6.49
N TYR A 248 7.21 6.17 -7.56
CA TYR A 248 6.39 7.37 -7.56
C TYR A 248 5.16 7.32 -6.61
N ARG A 249 4.81 6.16 -6.03
CA ARG A 249 3.87 6.09 -4.89
C ARG A 249 4.43 6.81 -3.65
N GLU A 250 5.74 6.78 -3.44
CA GLU A 250 6.43 7.30 -2.26
C GLU A 250 6.77 8.80 -2.37
N TRP A 251 6.45 9.43 -3.50
CA TRP A 251 6.78 10.84 -3.82
C TRP A 251 5.69 11.85 -3.42
N MET A 252 4.53 11.37 -2.95
CA MET A 252 3.46 12.22 -2.42
C MET A 252 3.41 12.17 -0.90
N TYR A 253 2.78 13.15 -0.29
CA TYR A 253 2.37 13.08 1.10
C TYR A 253 1.30 12.01 1.28
N HIS A 254 1.44 11.14 2.27
CA HIS A 254 0.51 10.03 2.48
C HIS A 254 0.50 9.47 3.91
N PHE A 255 -0.55 8.72 4.22
CA PHE A 255 -0.45 7.65 5.23
C PHE A 255 0.10 6.40 4.57
N ASP A 256 1.08 5.72 5.19
CA ASP A 256 1.64 4.48 4.66
C ASP A 256 0.56 3.38 4.57
N ASN A 257 -0.42 3.42 5.48
CA ASN A 257 -1.47 2.44 5.63
C ASN A 257 -2.83 3.08 5.95
N SER A 258 -3.89 2.26 5.88
CA SER A 258 -5.24 2.69 6.24
C SER A 258 -5.33 3.04 7.72
N ASN A 259 -6.26 3.92 8.08
CA ASN A 259 -6.50 4.27 9.49
C ASN A 259 -7.00 3.09 10.34
N TYR A 260 -7.49 2.02 9.70
CA TYR A 260 -7.87 0.78 10.36
C TYR A 260 -6.65 -0.06 10.76
N ALA A 261 -5.47 0.28 10.25
CA ALA A 261 -4.23 -0.45 10.41
C ALA A 261 -3.31 0.20 11.46
N ALA A 262 -3.63 0.08 12.76
CA ALA A 262 -2.73 0.54 13.83
C ALA A 262 -1.30 0.05 13.57
N GLU A 263 -0.41 0.97 13.26
CA GLU A 263 0.94 0.69 12.78
C GLU A 263 1.89 1.76 13.32
N PHE A 264 2.99 1.31 13.88
CA PHE A 264 4.05 2.18 14.32
C PHE A 264 5.34 1.82 13.62
N LYS A 265 6.06 2.82 13.12
CA LYS A 265 7.38 2.64 12.50
C LYS A 265 8.47 3.38 13.25
N LEU A 266 9.57 2.70 13.53
CA LEU A 266 10.86 3.32 13.86
C LEU A 266 11.65 3.45 12.57
N ILE A 267 11.95 4.69 12.20
CA ILE A 267 12.61 5.05 10.96
C ILE A 267 13.87 5.82 11.29
N THR A 268 15.01 5.38 10.75
CA THR A 268 16.23 6.19 10.74
C THR A 268 16.71 6.32 9.31
N THR A 269 17.23 7.49 8.94
CA THR A 269 17.86 7.72 7.64
C THR A 269 19.26 8.30 7.84
N ARG A 270 20.16 7.97 6.92
CA ARG A 270 21.53 8.50 6.89
C ARG A 270 22.03 8.67 5.47
N THR A 271 23.06 9.49 5.30
CA THR A 271 23.79 9.58 4.03
C THR A 271 24.44 8.22 3.74
N ALA A 272 24.19 7.67 2.56
CA ALA A 272 24.56 6.31 2.21
C ALA A 272 26.06 6.04 2.42
N GLY A 273 26.37 4.90 3.03
CA GLY A 273 27.75 4.50 3.33
C GLY A 273 28.42 5.26 4.49
N THR A 274 27.74 6.21 5.13
CA THR A 274 28.25 6.98 6.27
C THR A 274 27.44 6.72 7.54
N GLU A 275 27.82 7.34 8.67
CA GLU A 275 27.04 7.38 9.91
C GLU A 275 26.36 8.75 10.13
N GLN A 276 26.30 9.59 9.09
CA GLN A 276 25.85 10.97 9.20
C GLN A 276 24.38 11.12 8.79
N ALA A 277 23.66 12.01 9.47
CA ALA A 277 22.30 12.40 9.11
C ALA A 277 22.26 13.03 7.71
N ASN A 278 21.13 12.80 7.01
CA ASN A 278 20.85 13.43 5.73
C ASN A 278 20.72 14.96 5.84
N ASN A 279 21.11 15.68 4.79
CA ASN A 279 20.88 17.12 4.65
C ASN A 279 20.01 17.49 3.44
N GLU A 280 19.87 16.58 2.48
CA GLU A 280 19.05 16.80 1.28
C GLU A 280 17.83 15.91 1.32
N GLN A 281 18.05 14.61 1.42
CA GLN A 281 16.99 13.60 1.48
C GLN A 281 16.51 13.41 2.93
N CYS A 282 15.86 14.42 3.50
CA CYS A 282 15.28 14.36 4.84
C CYS A 282 13.89 13.68 4.84
N LEU A 283 13.61 12.88 5.88
CA LEU A 283 12.25 12.43 6.18
C LEU A 283 11.45 13.64 6.69
N ALA A 284 10.16 13.70 6.38
CA ALA A 284 9.29 14.71 6.97
C ALA A 284 7.90 14.15 7.28
N ALA A 285 7.26 14.78 8.26
CA ALA A 285 5.99 14.34 8.82
C ALA A 285 5.09 15.54 9.12
N PHE A 286 3.81 15.26 9.26
CA PHE A 286 2.76 16.23 9.50
C PHE A 286 2.03 15.89 10.79
N PRO A 287 2.68 16.10 11.95
CA PRO A 287 2.04 15.88 13.23
C PRO A 287 0.87 16.85 13.40
N TYR A 288 -0.23 16.33 13.92
CA TYR A 288 -1.41 17.06 14.35
C TYR A 288 -2.02 16.33 15.55
N ASP A 289 -2.92 16.99 16.29
CA ASP A 289 -3.55 16.38 17.47
C ASP A 289 -4.47 15.21 17.06
N THR A 290 -3.92 13.99 17.15
CA THR A 290 -4.57 12.74 16.77
C THR A 290 -5.63 12.27 17.78
N GLU A 291 -5.65 12.85 18.98
CA GLU A 291 -6.67 12.58 19.99
C GLU A 291 -7.95 13.37 19.71
N LYS A 292 -7.83 14.52 19.05
CA LYS A 292 -8.98 15.35 18.66
C LYS A 292 -9.49 15.08 17.26
N THR A 293 -8.62 14.71 16.34
CA THR A 293 -9.00 14.54 14.93
C THR A 293 -8.43 13.26 14.36
N ILE A 294 -9.26 12.52 13.61
CA ILE A 294 -8.84 11.36 12.82
C ILE A 294 -9.34 11.56 11.40
N ARG A 295 -8.44 11.55 10.42
CA ARG A 295 -8.82 11.55 9.01
C ARG A 295 -9.19 10.15 8.57
N PHE A 296 -10.44 9.90 8.22
CA PHE A 296 -10.86 8.58 7.77
C PHE A 296 -10.72 8.40 6.25
N THR A 297 -10.27 7.21 5.81
CA THR A 297 -9.97 6.91 4.41
C THR A 297 -10.76 5.68 3.91
N GLN A 298 -11.37 5.77 2.71
CA GLN A 298 -12.12 4.66 2.08
C GLN A 298 -11.26 3.76 1.20
N SER A 299 -10.14 4.29 0.70
CA SER A 299 -9.29 3.62 -0.27
C SER A 299 -7.83 4.01 -0.08
N GLU A 300 -6.91 3.27 -0.70
CA GLU A 300 -5.48 3.61 -0.69
C GLU A 300 -5.23 4.95 -1.37
N ALA A 301 -6.02 5.30 -2.39
CA ALA A 301 -5.96 6.63 -2.98
C ALA A 301 -6.27 7.70 -1.93
N ALA A 302 -7.31 7.53 -1.11
CA ALA A 302 -7.70 8.52 -0.09
C ALA A 302 -6.63 8.79 0.99
N THR A 303 -5.56 7.97 1.08
CA THR A 303 -4.46 8.22 2.01
C THR A 303 -3.47 9.29 1.56
N LYS A 304 -3.56 9.77 0.32
CA LYS A 304 -2.55 10.64 -0.30
C LYS A 304 -3.01 12.10 -0.42
N PHE A 305 -2.04 13.00 -0.46
CA PHE A 305 -2.19 14.42 -0.71
C PHE A 305 -1.19 14.85 -1.77
N PRO A 306 -1.66 15.33 -2.94
CA PRO A 306 -0.78 15.72 -4.04
C PRO A 306 0.13 16.91 -3.71
N THR A 307 -0.35 17.87 -2.92
CA THR A 307 0.38 19.13 -2.66
C THR A 307 0.33 19.55 -1.20
N MET A 308 1.26 20.42 -0.80
CA MET A 308 1.19 21.09 0.51
C MET A 308 -0.12 21.89 0.70
N ASP A 309 -0.66 22.48 -0.37
CA ASP A 309 -1.94 23.19 -0.33
C ASP A 309 -3.10 22.26 0.06
N ASP A 310 -3.10 21.01 -0.40
CA ASP A 310 -4.12 20.02 -0.03
C ASP A 310 -4.01 19.65 1.45
N LEU A 311 -2.79 19.48 1.96
CA LEU A 311 -2.55 19.25 3.38
C LEU A 311 -2.97 20.45 4.23
N GLN A 312 -2.68 21.67 3.78
CA GLN A 312 -3.07 22.87 4.51
C GLN A 312 -4.58 23.00 4.60
N LYS A 313 -5.31 22.78 3.48
CA LYS A 313 -6.77 22.80 3.48
C LYS A 313 -7.33 21.77 4.45
N GLU A 314 -6.72 20.59 4.51
CA GLU A 314 -7.13 19.52 5.42
C GLU A 314 -6.84 19.84 6.89
N PHE A 315 -5.63 20.29 7.22
CA PHE A 315 -5.15 20.32 8.61
C PHE A 315 -5.08 21.72 9.25
N SER A 316 -5.36 22.80 8.50
CA SER A 316 -5.31 24.19 9.01
C SER A 316 -6.17 24.48 10.23
N HIS A 317 -7.27 23.75 10.41
CA HIS A 317 -8.20 23.92 11.52
C HIS A 317 -7.87 23.01 12.72
N ILE A 318 -6.86 22.14 12.61
CA ILE A 318 -6.53 21.15 13.64
C ILE A 318 -5.44 21.70 14.58
N PRO A 319 -5.68 21.72 15.90
CA PRO A 319 -4.70 22.21 16.86
C PRO A 319 -3.36 21.47 16.78
N GLY A 320 -2.27 22.23 16.85
CA GLY A 320 -0.91 21.68 16.84
C GLY A 320 -0.46 21.09 15.50
N ALA A 321 -1.28 21.20 14.44
CA ALA A 321 -0.89 20.81 13.10
C ALA A 321 0.37 21.58 12.67
N SER A 322 1.41 20.83 12.30
CA SER A 322 2.72 21.36 11.92
C SER A 322 3.36 20.50 10.85
N TYR A 323 4.37 21.07 10.18
CA TYR A 323 5.22 20.37 9.24
C TYR A 323 6.61 20.27 9.86
N VAL A 324 7.05 19.04 10.11
CA VAL A 324 8.35 18.76 10.72
C VAL A 324 9.26 18.11 9.70
N VAL A 325 10.50 18.59 9.66
CA VAL A 325 11.56 18.00 8.84
C VAL A 325 12.54 17.31 9.78
N ILE A 326 12.63 15.99 9.65
CA ILE A 326 13.46 15.14 10.51
C ILE A 326 14.91 15.30 10.07
N ARG A 327 15.53 16.32 10.64
CA ARG A 327 16.96 16.60 10.57
C ARG A 327 17.42 16.97 11.97
N ASN A 328 18.60 16.51 12.37
CA ASN A 328 19.16 16.94 13.65
C ASN A 328 19.63 18.41 13.52
N PRO A 329 19.05 19.36 14.26
CA PRO A 329 19.45 20.76 14.16
C PRO A 329 20.79 21.04 14.87
N ASP A 330 21.20 20.16 15.78
CA ASP A 330 22.31 20.42 16.70
C ASP A 330 23.64 19.84 16.18
N ASN A 331 23.60 18.78 15.37
CA ASN A 331 24.80 18.05 14.91
C ASN A 331 24.47 17.09 13.74
N THR A 332 25.44 16.28 13.32
CA THR A 332 25.29 15.32 12.20
C THR A 332 24.83 13.93 12.60
N THR A 333 24.39 13.71 13.84
CA THR A 333 23.92 12.40 14.32
C THR A 333 22.52 12.12 13.77
N PRO A 334 22.28 10.95 13.15
CA PRO A 334 20.96 10.56 12.68
C PRO A 334 19.91 10.59 13.79
N ILE A 335 18.69 10.97 13.42
CA ILE A 335 17.51 10.91 14.28
C ILE A 335 16.75 9.61 13.96
N GLU A 336 16.55 8.78 14.97
CA GLU A 336 15.52 7.75 14.95
C GLU A 336 14.16 8.38 15.26
N THR A 337 13.25 8.27 14.29
CA THR A 337 11.91 8.82 14.35
C THR A 337 10.89 7.72 14.52
N GLY A 338 10.03 7.85 15.54
CA GLY A 338 8.85 7.00 15.69
C GLY A 338 7.63 7.66 15.09
N ILE A 339 6.93 7.02 14.16
CA ILE A 339 5.72 7.55 13.50
C ILE A 339 4.56 6.57 13.62
N ARG A 340 3.40 7.06 14.04
CA ARG A 340 2.09 6.38 13.88
C ARG A 340 1.59 6.56 12.45
N THR A 341 1.98 5.66 11.57
CA THR A 341 1.90 5.85 10.12
C THR A 341 0.48 5.79 9.57
N GLU A 342 -0.46 5.29 10.35
CA GLU A 342 -1.90 5.22 10.06
C GLU A 342 -2.65 6.49 10.44
N MET A 343 -2.03 7.38 11.22
CA MET A 343 -2.62 8.64 11.67
C MET A 343 -1.83 9.85 11.24
N ILE A 344 -0.52 9.72 11.00
CA ILE A 344 0.34 10.84 10.68
C ILE A 344 0.69 10.80 9.21
N VAL A 345 0.26 11.85 8.50
CA VAL A 345 0.70 12.04 7.12
C VAL A 345 2.21 12.25 7.17
N HIS A 346 2.90 11.61 6.26
CA HIS A 346 4.33 11.77 6.09
C HIS A 346 4.64 11.58 4.63
N HIS A 347 5.88 11.86 4.29
CA HIS A 347 6.45 11.52 3.01
C HIS A 347 7.86 11.07 3.30
N ARG A 348 8.27 10.04 2.59
CA ARG A 348 9.64 9.57 2.68
C ARG A 348 10.51 10.58 1.94
N SER A 349 11.77 10.67 2.34
CA SER A 349 12.69 11.52 1.61
C SER A 349 12.68 11.17 0.12
N ALA A 350 12.57 12.18 -0.73
CA ALA A 350 12.67 12.05 -2.18
C ALA A 350 13.92 12.78 -2.68
N SER A 351 14.43 12.33 -3.82
CA SER A 351 15.42 13.08 -4.60
C SER A 351 14.72 13.76 -5.77
N GLY A 352 14.72 15.08 -5.77
CA GLY A 352 14.51 15.87 -6.97
C GLY A 352 15.66 15.70 -7.97
N LYS A 353 15.69 16.57 -8.99
CA LYS A 353 16.66 16.47 -10.11
C LYS A 353 18.09 16.90 -9.76
N ASN A 354 18.33 17.50 -8.59
CA ASN A 354 19.59 18.20 -8.28
C ASN A 354 20.26 17.70 -6.99
N GLU A 355 19.66 16.73 -6.31
CA GLU A 355 20.12 16.14 -5.07
C GLU A 355 21.35 15.28 -5.31
N THR A 356 22.41 15.52 -4.55
CA THR A 356 23.70 14.81 -4.65
C THR A 356 23.86 13.72 -3.60
N GLU A 357 23.04 13.77 -2.54
CA GLU A 357 23.10 12.83 -1.42
C GLU A 357 22.31 11.56 -1.71
N SER A 358 22.95 10.39 -1.66
CA SER A 358 22.26 9.10 -1.58
C SER A 358 21.87 8.78 -0.14
N ARG A 359 20.78 8.02 0.07
CA ARG A 359 20.19 7.75 1.39
C ARG A 359 20.08 6.26 1.70
N ASP A 360 20.67 5.84 2.81
CA ASP A 360 20.31 4.60 3.49
C ASP A 360 19.15 4.84 4.46
N ALA A 361 18.15 3.97 4.45
CA ALA A 361 17.00 4.03 5.32
C ALA A 361 16.68 2.66 5.92
N GLU A 362 16.31 2.66 7.20
CA GLU A 362 15.97 1.49 8.00
C GLU A 362 14.61 1.70 8.67
N LEU A 363 13.72 0.73 8.50
CA LEU A 363 12.33 0.83 8.91
C LEU A 363 11.92 -0.42 9.67
N MET A 364 11.81 -0.30 10.99
CA MET A 364 11.25 -1.35 11.85
C MET A 364 9.76 -1.07 12.06
N THR A 365 8.90 -2.05 11.76
CA THR A 365 7.44 -1.90 11.82
C THR A 365 6.85 -2.74 12.95
N PHE A 366 5.93 -2.13 13.69
CA PHE A 366 5.21 -2.72 14.81
C PHE A 366 3.70 -2.59 14.65
N HIS A 367 2.95 -3.60 15.08
CA HIS A 367 1.50 -3.50 15.32
C HIS A 367 1.14 -4.08 16.68
N GLY A 368 -0.14 -3.99 17.05
CA GLY A 368 -0.69 -4.68 18.22
C GLY A 368 -0.55 -6.20 18.09
N VAL A 369 -0.30 -6.88 19.21
CA VAL A 369 -0.12 -8.34 19.26
C VAL A 369 -1.27 -9.14 18.63
N ASP A 370 -2.48 -8.61 18.67
CA ASP A 370 -3.66 -9.30 18.12
C ASP A 370 -3.72 -9.32 16.59
N ARG A 371 -2.88 -8.50 15.94
CA ARG A 371 -2.82 -8.34 14.48
C ARG A 371 -1.58 -8.93 13.85
N CYS A 372 -0.60 -9.27 14.67
CA CYS A 372 0.67 -9.84 14.23
C CYS A 372 0.68 -11.36 14.39
N GLN A 373 1.31 -12.04 13.44
CA GLN A 373 1.82 -13.39 13.63
C GLN A 373 3.24 -13.27 14.16
N PRO A 374 3.72 -14.28 14.92
CA PRO A 374 5.10 -14.32 15.35
C PRO A 374 6.07 -14.04 14.20
N PHE A 375 6.96 -13.06 14.39
CA PHE A 375 7.98 -12.72 13.40
C PHE A 375 8.96 -13.88 13.24
N LEU A 376 9.44 -14.40 14.37
CA LEU A 376 10.25 -15.59 14.47
C LEU A 376 9.40 -16.79 14.91
N THR A 377 9.78 -17.97 14.43
CA THR A 377 9.22 -19.23 14.89
C THR A 377 9.70 -19.58 16.31
N PRO A 378 8.99 -20.43 17.06
CA PRO A 378 9.47 -20.93 18.35
C PRO A 378 10.88 -21.53 18.28
N GLN A 379 11.21 -22.25 17.20
CA GLN A 379 12.54 -22.84 17.01
C GLN A 379 13.63 -21.77 16.81
N GLU A 380 13.36 -20.73 16.01
CA GLU A 380 14.30 -19.62 15.81
C GLU A 380 14.52 -18.84 17.13
N LEU A 381 13.46 -18.67 17.92
CA LEU A 381 13.56 -18.06 19.25
C LEU A 381 14.38 -18.94 20.22
N GLU A 382 14.17 -20.25 20.25
CA GLU A 382 14.95 -21.19 21.06
C GLU A 382 16.44 -21.18 20.70
N GLN A 383 16.79 -20.95 19.42
CA GLN A 383 18.18 -20.86 18.97
C GLN A 383 18.86 -19.53 19.36
N ALA A 384 18.08 -18.44 19.49
CA ALA A 384 18.58 -17.13 19.85
C ALA A 384 18.67 -16.92 21.38
N LEU A 385 19.56 -17.67 22.03
CA LEU A 385 19.69 -17.74 23.50
C LEU A 385 20.11 -16.42 24.18
N HIS A 386 20.66 -15.47 23.42
CA HIS A 386 21.10 -14.17 23.93
C HIS A 386 19.97 -13.12 24.01
N LEU A 387 18.79 -13.40 23.44
CA LEU A 387 17.65 -12.48 23.50
C LEU A 387 17.09 -12.41 24.90
N THR A 388 16.79 -11.19 25.36
CA THR A 388 16.04 -10.96 26.61
C THR A 388 14.59 -11.42 26.49
N SER A 389 13.91 -11.69 27.62
CA SER A 389 12.48 -12.02 27.65
C SER A 389 11.65 -11.00 26.87
N LEU A 390 11.98 -9.71 26.98
CA LEU A 390 11.30 -8.62 26.29
C LEU A 390 11.44 -8.73 24.76
N GLN A 391 12.64 -9.02 24.27
CA GLN A 391 12.91 -9.19 22.84
C GLN A 391 12.26 -10.45 22.27
N ARG A 392 12.30 -11.56 23.02
CA ARG A 392 11.63 -12.80 22.64
C ARG A 392 10.11 -12.61 22.55
N PHE A 393 9.53 -11.90 23.51
CA PHE A 393 8.11 -11.55 23.52
C PHE A 393 7.71 -10.86 22.22
N VAL A 394 8.33 -9.71 21.89
CA VAL A 394 7.92 -8.89 20.73
C VAL A 394 8.27 -9.52 19.37
N LEU A 395 9.20 -10.47 19.34
CA LEU A 395 9.59 -11.21 18.12
C LEU A 395 8.73 -12.46 17.89
N GLY A 396 7.99 -12.97 18.88
CA GLY A 396 7.06 -14.06 18.62
C GLY A 396 6.39 -14.77 19.79
N GLU A 397 6.90 -14.65 21.02
CA GLU A 397 6.29 -15.37 22.16
C GLU A 397 4.93 -14.79 22.58
N PHE A 398 4.57 -13.58 22.10
CA PHE A 398 3.28 -12.95 22.37
C PHE A 398 2.06 -13.79 21.97
N ARG A 399 2.20 -14.75 21.06
CA ARG A 399 1.08 -15.58 20.57
C ARG A 399 0.47 -16.48 21.65
N ASP A 400 1.30 -16.98 22.55
CA ASP A 400 0.92 -17.93 23.60
C ASP A 400 0.94 -17.26 24.98
N ALA A 401 0.91 -15.93 25.02
CA ALA A 401 1.13 -15.10 26.18
C ALA A 401 0.01 -14.08 26.39
N GLU A 402 -0.28 -13.76 27.65
CA GLU A 402 -1.16 -12.63 27.98
C GLU A 402 -0.44 -11.30 27.71
N PRO A 403 -1.12 -10.26 27.18
CA PRO A 403 -0.50 -8.96 26.91
C PRO A 403 0.23 -8.34 28.11
N GLN A 404 -0.16 -8.67 29.34
CA GLN A 404 0.50 -8.23 30.57
C GLN A 404 1.94 -8.73 30.69
N GLN A 405 2.30 -9.86 30.08
CA GLN A 405 3.67 -10.38 30.10
C GLN A 405 4.66 -9.45 29.41
N PHE A 406 4.21 -8.60 28.48
CA PHE A 406 5.04 -7.54 27.92
C PHE A 406 5.53 -6.56 29.01
N LEU A 407 4.62 -6.12 29.89
CA LEU A 407 4.95 -5.19 30.98
C LEU A 407 5.86 -5.86 32.02
N GLU A 408 5.67 -7.15 32.28
CA GLU A 408 6.54 -7.94 33.14
C GLU A 408 7.95 -8.05 32.56
N ALA A 409 8.07 -8.41 31.29
CA ALA A 409 9.34 -8.49 30.58
C ALA A 409 10.04 -7.13 30.46
N LEU A 410 9.29 -6.04 30.26
CA LEU A 410 9.84 -4.68 30.27
C LEU A 410 10.30 -4.26 31.67
N LYS A 411 9.58 -4.68 32.72
CA LYS A 411 9.98 -4.45 34.12
C LYS A 411 11.28 -5.15 34.49
N GLU A 412 11.56 -6.33 33.94
CA GLU A 412 12.88 -7.00 34.08
C GLU A 412 14.03 -6.13 33.53
N GLN A 413 13.73 -5.30 32.53
CA GLN A 413 14.69 -4.39 31.89
C GLN A 413 14.61 -2.94 32.43
N LYS A 414 13.96 -2.72 33.57
CA LYS A 414 13.71 -1.38 34.12
C LYS A 414 14.99 -0.56 34.30
N GLU A 415 16.05 -1.15 34.83
CA GLU A 415 17.32 -0.43 35.08
C GLU A 415 17.94 0.04 33.76
N THR A 416 17.98 -0.83 32.75
CA THR A 416 18.45 -0.51 31.39
C THR A 416 17.60 0.59 30.75
N LEU A 417 16.26 0.47 30.83
CA LEU A 417 15.34 1.49 30.30
C LEU A 417 15.62 2.87 30.92
N ASN A 418 15.73 2.95 32.24
CA ASN A 418 15.96 4.23 32.93
C ASN A 418 17.38 4.78 32.69
N ALA A 419 18.38 3.92 32.53
CA ALA A 419 19.71 4.35 32.09
C ALA A 419 19.67 4.98 30.69
N GLN A 420 18.96 4.36 29.74
CA GLN A 420 18.77 4.91 28.40
C GLN A 420 18.03 6.25 28.43
N ILE A 421 16.92 6.35 29.16
CA ILE A 421 16.17 7.63 29.30
C ILE A 421 17.07 8.72 29.88
N ARG A 422 17.79 8.41 30.97
CA ARG A 422 18.70 9.37 31.62
C ARG A 422 19.82 9.82 30.68
N GLN A 423 20.43 8.90 29.93
CA GLN A 423 21.44 9.22 28.92
C GLN A 423 20.86 10.14 27.83
N SER A 424 19.66 9.83 27.33
CA SER A 424 19.02 10.61 26.27
C SER A 424 18.61 12.02 26.73
N LEU A 425 18.14 12.18 27.98
CA LEU A 425 17.80 13.49 28.55
C LEU A 425 19.06 14.31 28.84
N THR A 426 20.06 13.72 29.50
CA THR A 426 21.31 14.43 29.84
C THR A 426 22.11 14.83 28.61
N GLY A 427 22.08 14.01 27.56
CA GLY A 427 22.71 14.30 26.27
C GLY A 427 21.88 15.20 25.33
N ASN A 428 20.67 15.63 25.71
CA ASN A 428 19.74 16.35 24.81
C ASN A 428 19.53 15.60 23.47
N ALA A 429 19.53 14.27 23.52
CA ALA A 429 19.33 13.39 22.37
C ALA A 429 17.86 13.37 21.93
N LEU A 430 16.92 13.50 22.88
CA LEU A 430 15.50 13.62 22.60
C LEU A 430 15.20 15.03 22.08
N LYS A 431 14.63 15.12 20.88
CA LYS A 431 14.30 16.40 20.24
C LYS A 431 12.80 16.67 20.37
N PRO A 432 12.39 17.74 21.09
CA PRO A 432 11.01 18.22 21.04
C PRO A 432 10.60 18.57 19.61
N LEU A 433 9.33 18.37 19.25
CA LEU A 433 8.85 18.64 17.88
C LEU A 433 9.08 20.08 17.45
N GLU A 434 8.96 21.04 18.39
CA GLU A 434 9.20 22.46 18.12
C GLU A 434 10.60 22.71 17.53
N LYS A 435 11.63 21.95 17.94
CA LYS A 435 13.01 22.12 17.44
C LYS A 435 13.21 21.68 15.99
N ILE A 436 12.31 20.85 15.47
CA ILE A 436 12.38 20.28 14.11
C ILE A 436 11.18 20.71 13.25
N THR A 437 10.35 21.63 13.77
CA THR A 437 9.22 22.22 13.06
C THR A 437 9.71 23.32 12.14
N VAL A 438 9.33 23.24 10.86
CA VAL A 438 9.67 24.23 9.84
C VAL A 438 8.47 25.07 9.40
N ALA A 439 7.24 24.60 9.66
CA ALA A 439 6.03 25.39 9.49
C ALA A 439 4.92 24.94 10.45
N LYS A 440 4.05 25.87 10.83
CA LYS A 440 2.83 25.62 11.62
C LYS A 440 1.60 25.96 10.80
N PHE A 441 0.57 25.14 10.91
CA PHE A 441 -0.70 25.35 10.21
C PHE A 441 -1.67 26.12 11.10
N SER A 442 -2.43 27.01 10.49
CA SER A 442 -3.50 27.76 11.15
C SER A 442 -4.59 28.12 10.15
N GLU A 443 -5.77 28.49 10.64
CA GLU A 443 -6.86 29.03 9.82
C GLU A 443 -6.44 30.28 9.03
N GLN A 444 -5.43 31.02 9.52
CA GLN A 444 -4.91 32.22 8.87
C GLN A 444 -3.84 31.91 7.79
N GLY A 445 -3.39 30.67 7.67
CA GLY A 445 -2.36 30.25 6.73
C GLY A 445 -1.24 29.41 7.36
N LEU A 446 -0.22 29.08 6.56
CA LEU A 446 1.04 28.54 7.09
C LEU A 446 1.88 29.66 7.71
N GLN A 447 2.38 29.41 8.93
CA GLN A 447 3.43 30.19 9.55
C GLN A 447 4.75 29.43 9.43
N ILE A 448 5.62 29.87 8.53
CA ILE A 448 6.91 29.24 8.26
C ILE A 448 7.94 29.71 9.31
N THR A 449 8.63 28.76 9.95
CA THR A 449 9.66 29.01 10.98
C THR A 449 11.08 28.84 10.45
N ASP A 450 11.27 28.05 9.39
CA ASP A 450 12.53 27.90 8.66
C ASP A 450 12.26 27.93 7.15
N GLU A 451 12.38 29.13 6.56
CA GLU A 451 12.01 29.38 5.17
C GLU A 451 12.93 28.69 4.16
N GLU A 452 14.23 28.59 4.45
CA GLU A 452 15.19 27.92 3.57
C GLU A 452 14.90 26.43 3.48
N LEU A 453 14.76 25.76 4.64
CA LEU A 453 14.50 24.33 4.69
C LEU A 453 13.10 24.01 4.16
N PHE A 454 12.09 24.82 4.51
CA PHE A 454 10.73 24.65 4.00
C PHE A 454 10.70 24.73 2.47
N ASN A 455 11.23 25.81 1.88
CA ASN A 455 11.23 26.00 0.43
C ASN A 455 12.02 24.90 -0.29
N LYS A 456 13.16 24.46 0.28
CA LYS A 456 13.91 23.33 -0.26
C LYS A 456 13.05 22.08 -0.33
N GLN A 457 12.41 21.69 0.77
CA GLN A 457 11.54 20.51 0.78
C GLN A 457 10.37 20.67 -0.21
N ILE A 458 9.60 21.75 -0.14
CA ILE A 458 8.45 21.96 -1.04
C ILE A 458 8.87 21.91 -2.52
N SER A 459 9.98 22.57 -2.87
CA SER A 459 10.49 22.55 -4.24
C SER A 459 10.83 21.14 -4.74
N THR A 460 11.27 20.26 -3.83
CA THR A 460 11.49 18.85 -4.13
C THR A 460 10.17 18.12 -4.30
N TYR A 461 9.22 18.21 -3.37
CA TYR A 461 8.04 17.33 -3.34
C TYR A 461 6.83 17.79 -4.16
N ASP A 462 6.46 19.08 -4.15
CA ASP A 462 5.28 19.56 -4.90
C ASP A 462 5.50 19.51 -6.43
N ASN A 463 6.75 19.34 -6.87
CA ASN A 463 7.12 19.20 -8.27
C ASN A 463 7.35 17.74 -8.70
N LEU A 464 7.13 16.76 -7.83
CA LEU A 464 7.27 15.35 -8.21
C LEU A 464 6.04 14.92 -9.00
N PRO A 465 6.20 14.46 -10.26
CA PRO A 465 5.10 13.91 -11.04
C PRO A 465 4.61 12.58 -10.46
N GLU A 466 3.30 12.30 -10.58
CA GLU A 466 2.76 10.97 -10.27
C GLU A 466 3.18 9.96 -11.35
N VAL A 467 3.19 8.64 -11.06
CA VAL A 467 3.46 7.59 -12.08
C VAL A 467 2.61 7.83 -13.32
N LEU A 468 1.32 8.12 -13.10
CA LEU A 468 0.35 8.26 -14.15
C LEU A 468 0.68 9.40 -15.10
N ASP A 469 1.27 10.48 -14.60
CA ASP A 469 1.71 11.62 -15.42
C ASP A 469 2.89 11.25 -16.33
N LYS A 470 3.63 10.18 -16.00
CA LYS A 470 4.76 9.69 -16.78
C LYS A 470 4.44 8.52 -17.71
N LEU A 471 3.30 7.85 -17.53
CA LEU A 471 2.95 6.72 -18.39
C LEU A 471 2.70 7.22 -19.82
N PRO A 472 3.40 6.69 -20.83
CA PRO A 472 3.09 7.05 -22.21
C PRO A 472 1.66 6.64 -22.54
N LYS A 473 1.01 7.41 -23.43
CA LYS A 473 -0.26 7.02 -24.02
C LYS A 473 -0.01 5.97 -25.09
N LEU A 474 -0.87 4.97 -25.16
CA LEU A 474 -0.87 4.03 -26.26
C LEU A 474 -1.69 4.62 -27.41
N GLU A 475 -1.03 4.90 -28.53
CA GLU A 475 -1.67 5.33 -29.77
C GLU A 475 -1.47 4.29 -30.86
N LEU A 476 -2.54 3.83 -31.51
CA LEU A 476 -2.42 2.84 -32.59
C LEU A 476 -1.59 3.30 -33.79
N SER A 477 -1.49 4.61 -33.99
CA SER A 477 -0.64 5.23 -35.02
C SER A 477 0.84 5.31 -34.62
N SER A 478 1.18 5.05 -33.36
CA SER A 478 2.57 5.10 -32.89
C SER A 478 3.39 3.99 -33.53
N ALA A 479 4.57 4.34 -34.05
CA ALA A 479 5.56 3.39 -34.53
C ALA A 479 6.23 2.63 -33.37
N ASP A 480 6.19 3.20 -32.17
CA ASP A 480 6.88 2.72 -30.97
C ASP A 480 5.93 1.97 -30.00
N LEU A 481 4.71 1.64 -30.45
CA LEU A 481 3.64 1.10 -29.60
C LEU A 481 4.05 -0.14 -28.78
N THR A 482 4.90 -1.02 -29.33
CA THR A 482 5.41 -2.19 -28.59
C THR A 482 6.37 -1.76 -27.47
N GLU A 483 7.26 -0.80 -27.72
CA GLU A 483 8.18 -0.28 -26.70
C GLU A 483 7.44 0.53 -25.64
N ASP A 484 6.39 1.26 -26.04
CA ASP A 484 5.50 1.96 -25.11
C ASP A 484 4.85 0.97 -24.12
N VAL A 485 4.37 -0.18 -24.60
CA VAL A 485 3.82 -1.24 -23.73
C VAL A 485 4.90 -1.80 -22.79
N LEU A 486 6.10 -2.09 -23.29
CA LEU A 486 7.22 -2.59 -22.47
C LEU A 486 7.66 -1.57 -21.41
N THR A 487 7.44 -0.28 -21.65
CA THR A 487 7.73 0.80 -20.70
C THR A 487 6.61 0.97 -19.66
N ILE A 488 5.35 0.90 -20.07
CA ILE A 488 4.17 1.09 -19.20
C ILE A 488 4.06 0.00 -18.15
N VAL A 489 4.28 -1.27 -18.52
CA VAL A 489 3.98 -2.39 -17.62
C VAL A 489 4.80 -2.36 -16.34
N PRO A 490 6.14 -2.21 -16.36
CA PRO A 490 6.92 -2.09 -15.12
C PRO A 490 6.46 -0.91 -14.24
N MET A 491 6.12 0.23 -14.85
CA MET A 491 5.63 1.41 -14.13
C MET A 491 4.27 1.16 -13.44
N LEU A 492 3.32 0.53 -14.13
CA LEU A 492 2.02 0.17 -13.57
C LEU A 492 2.11 -0.91 -12.50
N MET A 493 2.97 -1.92 -12.68
CA MET A 493 3.20 -2.97 -11.68
C MET A 493 3.79 -2.40 -10.38
N ASN A 494 4.53 -1.29 -10.47
CA ASN A 494 5.04 -0.54 -9.32
C ASN A 494 4.01 0.42 -8.70
N TYR A 495 2.91 0.68 -9.41
CA TYR A 495 1.85 1.61 -9.02
C TYR A 495 0.61 0.91 -8.45
N ASP A 496 0.77 -0.28 -7.88
CA ASP A 496 -0.38 -1.04 -7.40
C ASP A 496 -1.04 -0.38 -6.16
N GLN A 497 -2.13 0.35 -6.41
CA GLN A 497 -3.04 0.97 -5.43
C GLN A 497 -4.15 0.02 -4.96
N ASN A 498 -4.05 -1.27 -5.33
CA ASN A 498 -5.12 -2.24 -5.15
C ASN A 498 -4.88 -3.17 -3.97
N ALA A 499 -3.98 -2.82 -3.05
CA ALA A 499 -3.98 -3.51 -1.77
C ALA A 499 -5.35 -3.26 -1.11
N GLU A 500 -6.02 -4.30 -0.60
CA GLU A 500 -7.03 -4.06 0.44
C GLU A 500 -6.41 -3.17 1.52
N LEU A 501 -7.20 -2.31 2.16
CA LEU A 501 -6.78 -1.45 3.27
C LEU A 501 -6.46 -2.25 4.56
N LYS A 502 -6.00 -3.49 4.42
CA LYS A 502 -5.46 -4.31 5.48
C LYS A 502 -3.98 -3.95 5.66
N PRO A 503 -3.47 -3.89 6.91
CA PRO A 503 -2.08 -3.57 7.16
C PRO A 503 -1.13 -4.49 6.39
N ASP A 504 0.11 -4.03 6.21
CA ASP A 504 1.29 -4.83 5.86
C ASP A 504 1.67 -5.80 7.01
N CYS A 505 0.69 -6.50 7.57
CA CYS A 505 0.83 -7.48 8.63
C CYS A 505 0.31 -8.84 8.20
N SER A 506 0.41 -9.81 9.10
CA SER A 506 0.00 -11.19 8.87
C SER A 506 -1.48 -11.44 8.57
N GLU A 507 -2.35 -10.45 8.75
CA GLU A 507 -3.75 -10.53 8.30
C GLU A 507 -3.85 -10.50 6.76
N ASN A 508 -2.86 -9.88 6.10
CA ASN A 508 -2.77 -9.81 4.65
C ASN A 508 -1.94 -10.98 4.13
N LYS A 509 -2.54 -12.17 4.08
CA LYS A 509 -1.88 -13.39 3.62
C LYS A 509 -1.39 -13.30 2.16
N ALA A 510 -1.96 -12.40 1.35
CA ALA A 510 -1.55 -12.13 -0.02
C ALA A 510 -0.27 -11.27 -0.13
N PHE A 511 0.11 -10.55 0.94
CA PHE A 511 1.21 -9.58 0.93
C PHE A 511 2.56 -10.15 0.46
N PRO A 512 3.03 -11.33 0.91
CA PRO A 512 4.28 -11.90 0.41
C PRO A 512 4.27 -12.15 -1.10
N ALA A 513 3.23 -12.79 -1.64
CA ALA A 513 3.12 -13.07 -3.07
C ALA A 513 2.98 -11.78 -3.90
N ARG A 514 2.20 -10.80 -3.41
CA ARG A 514 2.08 -9.48 -4.05
C ARG A 514 3.43 -8.78 -4.11
N THR A 515 4.17 -8.80 -3.01
CA THR A 515 5.49 -8.19 -2.90
C THR A 515 6.47 -8.82 -3.89
N GLN A 516 6.50 -10.16 -3.98
CA GLN A 516 7.34 -10.85 -4.97
C GLN A 516 7.04 -10.44 -6.42
N LEU A 517 5.75 -10.28 -6.78
CA LEU A 517 5.38 -9.83 -8.13
C LEU A 517 5.79 -8.37 -8.38
N ARG A 518 5.59 -7.48 -7.39
CA ARG A 518 5.99 -6.05 -7.48
C ARG A 518 7.50 -5.86 -7.53
N GLU A 519 8.24 -6.78 -6.92
CA GLU A 519 9.70 -6.71 -6.79
C GLU A 519 10.45 -7.39 -7.95
N ARG A 520 9.73 -7.83 -9.00
CA ARG A 520 10.37 -8.25 -10.25
C ARG A 520 11.24 -7.13 -10.81
N THR A 521 12.38 -7.51 -11.40
CA THR A 521 13.24 -6.59 -12.16
C THR A 521 12.56 -6.19 -13.48
N ASN A 522 13.06 -5.15 -14.14
CA ASN A 522 12.56 -4.75 -15.45
C ASN A 522 12.71 -5.88 -16.47
N GLU A 523 13.79 -6.66 -16.41
CA GLU A 523 13.97 -7.85 -17.25
C GLU A 523 12.91 -8.92 -16.95
N GLN A 524 12.66 -9.21 -15.66
CA GLN A 524 11.63 -10.18 -15.25
C GLN A 524 10.20 -9.75 -15.61
N PHE A 525 9.97 -8.46 -15.83
CA PHE A 525 8.73 -7.96 -16.43
C PHE A 525 8.76 -8.05 -17.96
N ARG A 526 9.86 -7.65 -18.61
CA ARG A 526 10.01 -7.56 -20.07
C ARG A 526 10.06 -8.93 -20.76
N GLU A 527 10.79 -9.90 -20.24
CA GLU A 527 10.97 -11.22 -20.88
C GLU A 527 9.65 -11.91 -21.26
N PRO A 528 8.65 -12.08 -20.35
CA PRO A 528 7.38 -12.70 -20.72
C PRO A 528 6.56 -11.82 -21.67
N LEU A 529 6.65 -10.49 -21.54
CA LEU A 529 5.96 -9.56 -22.44
C LEU A 529 6.52 -9.65 -23.86
N GLU A 530 7.84 -9.60 -24.05
CA GLU A 530 8.48 -9.70 -25.36
C GLU A 530 8.15 -11.01 -26.08
N ARG A 531 8.07 -12.11 -25.31
CA ARG A 531 7.60 -13.42 -25.80
C ARG A 531 6.16 -13.35 -26.30
N ASP A 532 5.25 -12.79 -25.50
CA ASP A 532 3.82 -12.89 -25.76
C ASP A 532 3.30 -11.78 -26.70
N LEU A 533 3.92 -10.60 -26.71
CA LEU A 533 3.55 -9.44 -27.55
C LEU A 533 3.61 -9.77 -29.04
N GLN A 534 4.48 -10.70 -29.46
CA GLN A 534 4.57 -11.18 -30.85
C GLN A 534 3.27 -11.86 -31.33
N HIS A 535 2.43 -12.29 -30.40
CA HIS A 535 1.17 -12.98 -30.66
C HIS A 535 -0.06 -12.12 -30.38
N VAL A 536 0.12 -10.88 -29.90
CA VAL A 536 -0.96 -9.97 -29.55
C VAL A 536 -1.24 -9.00 -30.71
N LYS A 537 -2.53 -8.78 -30.99
CA LYS A 537 -2.97 -7.83 -32.00
C LYS A 537 -3.14 -6.44 -31.37
N MET A 538 -2.29 -5.50 -31.75
CA MET A 538 -2.44 -4.08 -31.40
C MET A 538 -3.70 -3.50 -32.05
N SER A 539 -4.80 -3.42 -31.30
CA SER A 539 -6.10 -3.01 -31.80
C SER A 539 -7.00 -2.54 -30.65
N HIS A 540 -7.82 -1.51 -30.91
CA HIS A 540 -8.91 -1.08 -30.01
C HIS A 540 -10.18 -1.92 -30.18
N SER A 541 -10.15 -3.02 -30.93
CA SER A 541 -11.33 -3.86 -31.20
C SER A 541 -11.88 -4.45 -29.89
N PRO A 542 -13.11 -4.10 -29.47
CA PRO A 542 -13.61 -4.56 -28.16
C PRO A 542 -13.87 -6.07 -28.08
N ASN A 543 -13.84 -6.79 -29.21
CA ASN A 543 -13.82 -8.26 -29.24
C ASN A 543 -12.55 -8.87 -28.67
N ASN A 544 -11.50 -8.07 -28.48
CA ASN A 544 -10.24 -8.48 -27.85
C ASN A 544 -10.28 -8.36 -26.32
N LEU A 545 -11.39 -7.88 -25.76
CA LEU A 545 -11.57 -7.74 -24.33
C LEU A 545 -12.16 -9.01 -23.71
N LEU A 546 -11.73 -9.35 -22.50
CA LEU A 546 -12.34 -10.37 -21.67
C LEU A 546 -13.54 -9.76 -20.90
N SER A 547 -14.55 -10.58 -20.62
CA SER A 547 -15.61 -10.20 -19.68
C SER A 547 -15.08 -10.23 -18.24
N MET A 548 -15.75 -9.51 -17.34
CA MET A 548 -15.39 -9.52 -15.92
C MET A 548 -15.47 -10.93 -15.32
N ASP A 549 -16.54 -11.68 -15.62
CA ASP A 549 -16.69 -13.07 -15.19
C ASP A 549 -15.51 -13.93 -15.66
N LYS A 550 -15.03 -13.71 -16.88
CA LYS A 550 -13.89 -14.46 -17.41
C LYS A 550 -12.60 -14.11 -16.68
N LEU A 551 -12.37 -12.86 -16.32
CA LEU A 551 -11.23 -12.46 -15.48
C LEU A 551 -11.29 -13.14 -14.11
N ILE A 552 -12.46 -13.11 -13.47
CA ILE A 552 -12.72 -13.74 -12.17
C ILE A 552 -12.51 -15.25 -12.25
N ASP A 553 -13.02 -15.92 -13.28
CA ASP A 553 -12.85 -17.36 -13.50
C ASP A 553 -11.37 -17.73 -13.63
N ILE A 554 -10.59 -16.96 -14.41
CA ILE A 554 -9.14 -17.19 -14.54
C ILE A 554 -8.47 -17.07 -13.17
N THR A 555 -8.83 -16.07 -12.38
CA THR A 555 -8.27 -15.88 -11.05
C THR A 555 -8.67 -17.00 -10.08
N HIS A 556 -9.90 -17.49 -10.14
CA HIS A 556 -10.35 -18.65 -9.37
C HIS A 556 -9.58 -19.93 -9.77
N ASP A 557 -9.34 -20.16 -11.06
CA ASP A 557 -8.53 -21.29 -11.52
C ASP A 557 -7.10 -21.24 -10.93
N ILE A 558 -6.48 -20.06 -10.91
CA ILE A 558 -5.15 -19.85 -10.29
C ILE A 558 -5.19 -20.13 -8.78
N GLN A 559 -6.21 -19.62 -8.09
CA GLN A 559 -6.43 -19.87 -6.66
C GLN A 559 -6.52 -21.37 -6.40
N ASP A 560 -7.37 -22.08 -7.15
CA ASP A 560 -7.59 -23.52 -7.02
C ASP A 560 -6.31 -24.33 -7.26
N PHE A 561 -5.50 -23.92 -8.25
CA PHE A 561 -4.20 -24.54 -8.51
C PHE A 561 -3.28 -24.43 -7.29
N TYR A 562 -3.09 -23.23 -6.76
CA TYR A 562 -2.23 -23.04 -5.60
C TYR A 562 -2.78 -23.72 -4.35
N GLN A 563 -4.10 -23.71 -4.13
CA GLN A 563 -4.72 -24.44 -3.02
C GLN A 563 -4.47 -25.95 -3.12
N LYS A 564 -4.65 -26.57 -4.29
CA LYS A 564 -4.31 -28.00 -4.50
C LYS A 564 -2.81 -28.26 -4.28
N GLY A 565 -1.97 -27.32 -4.70
CA GLY A 565 -0.53 -27.32 -4.41
C GLY A 565 -0.23 -27.34 -2.91
N VAL A 566 -0.86 -26.46 -2.11
CA VAL A 566 -0.72 -26.43 -0.64
C VAL A 566 -1.08 -27.76 -0.01
N HIS A 567 -2.21 -28.37 -0.41
CA HIS A 567 -2.63 -29.68 0.10
C HIS A 567 -1.59 -30.76 -0.20
N SER A 568 -1.05 -30.75 -1.43
CA SER A 568 -0.02 -31.70 -1.85
C SER A 568 1.28 -31.51 -1.07
N LEU A 569 1.75 -30.27 -0.94
CA LEU A 569 2.97 -29.93 -0.19
C LEU A 569 2.85 -30.30 1.30
N LYS A 570 1.69 -30.07 1.93
CA LYS A 570 1.42 -30.50 3.31
C LYS A 570 1.44 -32.01 3.45
N ALA A 571 0.82 -32.74 2.51
CA ALA A 571 0.83 -34.20 2.51
C ALA A 571 2.25 -34.79 2.35
N LEU A 572 3.08 -34.12 1.53
CA LEU A 572 4.48 -34.46 1.30
C LEU A 572 5.42 -34.00 2.41
N LYS A 573 4.92 -33.27 3.43
CA LYS A 573 5.72 -32.64 4.49
C LYS A 573 6.87 -31.80 3.92
N ALA A 574 6.58 -31.06 2.84
CA ALA A 574 7.52 -30.13 2.23
C ALA A 574 7.93 -29.02 3.21
N ASP A 575 8.95 -28.24 2.83
CA ASP A 575 9.41 -27.09 3.59
C ASP A 575 8.23 -26.15 3.95
N PRO A 576 8.00 -25.86 5.25
CA PRO A 576 6.97 -24.90 5.69
C PRO A 576 7.02 -23.56 4.96
N LYS A 577 8.22 -23.11 4.53
CA LYS A 577 8.40 -21.86 3.79
C LYS A 577 7.79 -21.93 2.40
N LEU A 578 7.95 -23.07 1.72
CA LEU A 578 7.35 -23.31 0.41
C LEU A 578 5.82 -23.40 0.52
N ILE A 579 5.31 -24.04 1.58
CA ILE A 579 3.88 -24.11 1.87
C ILE A 579 3.30 -22.70 2.05
N ALA A 580 3.95 -21.86 2.89
CA ALA A 580 3.51 -20.49 3.14
C ALA A 580 3.49 -19.63 1.87
N LEU A 581 4.47 -19.82 0.97
CA LEU A 581 4.49 -19.13 -0.31
C LEU A 581 3.28 -19.51 -1.20
N TYR A 582 2.96 -20.80 -1.29
CA TYR A 582 1.79 -21.27 -2.06
C TYR A 582 0.48 -20.80 -1.44
N GLU A 583 0.37 -20.79 -0.11
CA GLU A 583 -0.77 -20.20 0.59
C GLU A 583 -0.94 -18.71 0.27
N SER A 584 0.17 -17.97 0.22
CA SER A 584 0.17 -16.55 -0.12
C SER A 584 -0.27 -16.29 -1.57
N ARG A 585 0.18 -17.10 -2.52
CA ARG A 585 -0.25 -17.00 -3.93
C ARG A 585 -1.72 -17.35 -4.13
N ALA A 586 -2.22 -18.37 -3.43
CA ALA A 586 -3.64 -18.70 -3.41
C ALA A 586 -4.48 -17.54 -2.85
N GLU A 587 -4.02 -16.92 -1.75
CA GLU A 587 -4.72 -15.77 -1.18
C GLU A 587 -4.70 -14.56 -2.12
N LEU A 588 -3.58 -14.27 -2.78
CA LEU A 588 -3.49 -13.16 -3.72
C LEU A 588 -4.51 -13.30 -4.85
N ALA A 589 -4.64 -14.50 -5.41
CA ALA A 589 -5.66 -14.80 -6.41
C ALA A 589 -7.08 -14.62 -5.82
N ARG A 590 -7.37 -15.17 -4.64
CA ARG A 590 -8.65 -14.99 -3.95
C ARG A 590 -9.01 -13.51 -3.74
N GLU A 591 -8.03 -12.71 -3.31
CA GLU A 591 -8.21 -11.28 -3.09
C GLU A 591 -8.56 -10.59 -4.41
N TYR A 592 -7.81 -10.81 -5.48
CA TYR A 592 -8.09 -10.16 -6.77
C TYR A 592 -9.41 -10.59 -7.40
N ALA A 593 -9.80 -11.86 -7.27
CA ALA A 593 -11.14 -12.31 -7.66
C ALA A 593 -12.26 -11.51 -6.96
N SER A 594 -12.08 -11.17 -5.68
CA SER A 594 -13.03 -10.35 -4.92
C SER A 594 -12.97 -8.85 -5.25
N GLN A 595 -11.81 -8.36 -5.72
CA GLN A 595 -11.61 -6.97 -6.07
C GLN A 595 -12.08 -6.62 -7.48
N PHE A 596 -12.04 -7.55 -8.43
CA PHE A 596 -12.50 -7.32 -9.81
C PHE A 596 -13.93 -6.71 -9.87
N PRO A 597 -14.95 -7.27 -9.19
CA PRO A 597 -16.29 -6.69 -9.20
C PRO A 597 -16.38 -5.29 -8.58
N THR A 598 -15.61 -5.03 -7.52
CA THR A 598 -15.81 -3.89 -6.61
C THR A 598 -14.87 -2.72 -6.87
N ARG A 599 -13.65 -2.99 -7.36
CA ARG A 599 -12.56 -2.02 -7.47
C ARG A 599 -12.06 -1.79 -8.89
N ALA A 600 -12.26 -2.73 -9.81
CA ALA A 600 -11.96 -2.53 -11.24
C ALA A 600 -12.96 -1.55 -11.93
N THR A 601 -13.46 -0.57 -11.14
CA THR A 601 -14.21 0.61 -11.53
C THR A 601 -13.36 1.81 -11.88
N HIS A 602 -12.06 1.72 -11.64
CA HIS A 602 -11.08 2.71 -12.09
C HIS A 602 -10.20 2.08 -13.17
N PRO A 603 -9.94 2.78 -14.30
CA PRO A 603 -9.13 2.23 -15.39
C PRO A 603 -7.76 1.71 -14.96
N GLU A 604 -7.09 2.40 -14.03
CA GLU A 604 -5.77 2.03 -13.53
C GLU A 604 -5.83 0.77 -12.66
N THR A 605 -6.83 0.68 -11.78
CA THR A 605 -7.07 -0.53 -10.97
C THR A 605 -7.35 -1.73 -11.86
N HIS A 606 -8.18 -1.57 -12.88
CA HIS A 606 -8.48 -2.63 -13.84
C HIS A 606 -7.23 -3.11 -14.58
N GLN A 607 -6.40 -2.16 -15.05
CA GLN A 607 -5.14 -2.45 -15.72
C GLN A 607 -4.19 -3.24 -14.82
N VAL A 608 -3.98 -2.80 -13.58
CA VAL A 608 -3.09 -3.45 -12.63
C VAL A 608 -3.59 -4.85 -12.26
N LEU A 609 -4.87 -5.02 -11.91
CA LEU A 609 -5.42 -6.35 -11.59
C LEU A 609 -5.27 -7.34 -12.77
N SER A 610 -5.45 -6.86 -14.00
CA SER A 610 -5.25 -7.66 -15.22
C SER A 610 -3.78 -8.07 -15.40
N LEU A 611 -2.84 -7.13 -15.22
CA LEU A 611 -1.41 -7.39 -15.33
C LEU A 611 -0.90 -8.34 -14.24
N PHE A 612 -1.33 -8.18 -13.00
CA PHE A 612 -0.99 -9.12 -11.93
C PHE A 612 -1.53 -10.52 -12.24
N THR A 613 -2.75 -10.63 -12.76
CA THR A 613 -3.31 -11.92 -13.17
C THR A 613 -2.50 -12.56 -14.29
N TYR A 614 -2.06 -11.76 -15.27
CA TYR A 614 -1.13 -12.20 -16.32
C TYR A 614 0.17 -12.79 -15.75
N TYR A 615 0.83 -12.08 -14.83
CA TYR A 615 2.07 -12.57 -14.21
C TYR A 615 1.87 -13.76 -13.25
N MET A 616 0.71 -13.87 -12.61
CA MET A 616 0.37 -15.08 -11.84
C MET A 616 0.21 -16.30 -12.74
N VAL A 617 -0.30 -16.15 -13.98
CA VAL A 617 -0.34 -17.25 -14.96
C VAL A 617 1.08 -17.60 -15.42
N ASP A 618 1.94 -16.61 -15.67
CA ASP A 618 3.35 -16.82 -16.03
C ASP A 618 4.12 -17.65 -14.98
N ASP A 619 3.82 -17.43 -13.69
CA ASP A 619 4.43 -18.16 -12.57
C ASP A 619 3.98 -19.62 -12.43
N LEU A 620 2.95 -20.05 -13.16
CA LEU A 620 2.41 -21.41 -13.03
C LEU A 620 3.40 -22.48 -13.52
N ASP A 621 4.26 -22.19 -14.50
CA ASP A 621 5.25 -23.16 -14.98
C ASP A 621 6.27 -23.49 -13.91
N GLN A 622 6.83 -22.47 -13.26
CA GLN A 622 7.78 -22.65 -12.17
C GLN A 622 7.12 -23.35 -10.97
N ALA A 623 5.87 -22.98 -10.66
CA ALA A 623 5.10 -23.62 -9.60
C ALA A 623 4.84 -25.11 -9.90
N ALA A 624 4.36 -25.43 -11.11
CA ALA A 624 4.12 -26.81 -11.53
C ALA A 624 5.40 -27.65 -11.52
N ALA A 625 6.52 -27.10 -12.00
CA ALA A 625 7.81 -27.77 -11.95
C ALA A 625 8.25 -28.06 -10.50
N THR A 626 8.03 -27.11 -9.58
CA THR A 626 8.32 -27.29 -8.15
C THR A 626 7.50 -28.42 -7.53
N LEU A 627 6.18 -28.46 -7.81
CA LEU A 627 5.30 -29.53 -7.36
C LEU A 627 5.72 -30.89 -7.92
N HIS A 628 5.98 -30.96 -9.23
CA HIS A 628 6.41 -32.18 -9.90
C HIS A 628 7.73 -32.72 -9.32
N ASN A 629 8.72 -31.84 -9.07
CA ASN A 629 10.00 -32.22 -8.50
C ASN A 629 9.90 -32.77 -7.07
N LEU A 630 8.87 -32.38 -6.33
CA LEU A 630 8.56 -32.90 -5.00
C LEU A 630 7.67 -34.15 -5.04
N GLY A 631 7.30 -34.63 -6.24
CA GLY A 631 6.46 -35.81 -6.42
C GLY A 631 4.96 -35.55 -6.25
N ALA A 632 4.52 -34.28 -6.29
CA ALA A 632 3.09 -33.95 -6.32
C ALA A 632 2.53 -34.14 -7.73
N ASN A 633 1.32 -34.70 -7.80
CA ASN A 633 0.59 -34.81 -9.06
C ASN A 633 0.03 -33.44 -9.48
N VAL A 634 0.44 -32.98 -10.65
CA VAL A 634 -0.09 -31.76 -11.27
C VAL A 634 -1.01 -32.16 -12.42
N ASP A 635 -2.26 -31.66 -12.41
CA ASP A 635 -3.17 -31.83 -13.54
C ASP A 635 -2.67 -31.01 -14.74
N SER A 636 -1.95 -31.67 -15.65
CA SER A 636 -1.36 -31.06 -16.84
C SER A 636 -2.41 -30.47 -17.79
N THR A 637 -3.63 -31.02 -17.81
CA THR A 637 -4.71 -30.53 -18.68
C THR A 637 -5.32 -29.25 -18.11
N HIS A 638 -5.52 -29.19 -16.79
CA HIS A 638 -5.95 -27.96 -16.14
C HIS A 638 -4.87 -26.88 -16.18
N LEU A 639 -3.60 -27.24 -15.97
CA LEU A 639 -2.46 -26.33 -16.11
C LEU A 639 -2.39 -25.73 -17.52
N ALA A 640 -2.47 -26.57 -18.57
CA ALA A 640 -2.47 -26.08 -19.95
C ALA A 640 -3.61 -25.09 -20.23
N ARG A 641 -4.83 -25.40 -19.76
CA ARG A 641 -6.00 -24.51 -19.93
C ARG A 641 -5.81 -23.15 -19.25
N MET A 642 -5.18 -23.10 -18.08
CA MET A 642 -4.85 -21.84 -17.41
C MET A 642 -3.78 -21.06 -18.17
N LYS A 643 -2.73 -21.74 -18.66
CA LYS A 643 -1.68 -21.13 -19.47
C LYS A 643 -2.19 -20.56 -20.79
N ASP A 644 -3.20 -21.20 -21.40
CA ASP A 644 -3.86 -20.67 -22.60
C ASP A 644 -4.55 -19.31 -22.37
N GLN A 645 -4.72 -18.87 -21.11
CA GLN A 645 -5.27 -17.57 -20.76
C GLN A 645 -4.24 -16.44 -20.73
N GLN A 646 -2.94 -16.74 -20.80
CA GLN A 646 -1.87 -15.76 -20.69
C GLN A 646 -1.91 -14.71 -21.81
N GLN A 647 -1.94 -15.14 -23.07
CA GLN A 647 -2.03 -14.24 -24.23
C GLN A 647 -3.36 -13.46 -24.26
N PRO A 648 -4.55 -14.07 -24.02
CA PRO A 648 -5.80 -13.34 -23.88
C PRO A 648 -5.78 -12.24 -22.82
N LEU A 649 -5.14 -12.46 -21.66
CA LEU A 649 -5.00 -11.44 -20.61
C LEU A 649 -4.15 -10.25 -21.08
N LEU A 650 -3.03 -10.50 -21.75
CA LEU A 650 -2.18 -9.44 -22.30
C LEU A 650 -2.90 -8.66 -23.41
N GLN A 651 -3.58 -9.37 -24.32
CA GLN A 651 -4.42 -8.78 -25.36
C GLN A 651 -5.53 -7.89 -24.75
N HIS A 652 -6.16 -8.35 -23.67
CA HIS A 652 -7.18 -7.59 -22.96
C HIS A 652 -6.60 -6.31 -22.34
N PHE A 653 -5.48 -6.40 -21.63
CA PHE A 653 -4.79 -5.25 -21.04
C PHE A 653 -4.48 -4.17 -22.08
N ILE A 654 -3.84 -4.54 -23.20
CA ILE A 654 -3.45 -3.59 -24.26
C ILE A 654 -4.69 -2.96 -24.90
N THR A 655 -5.71 -3.76 -25.23
CA THR A 655 -6.96 -3.25 -25.82
C THR A 655 -7.66 -2.29 -24.87
N HIS A 656 -7.73 -2.62 -23.59
CA HIS A 656 -8.35 -1.78 -22.56
C HIS A 656 -7.59 -0.45 -22.41
N ARG A 657 -6.26 -0.49 -22.40
CA ARG A 657 -5.43 0.72 -22.31
C ARG A 657 -5.58 1.62 -23.54
N LEU A 658 -5.51 1.05 -24.74
CA LEU A 658 -5.73 1.78 -26.00
C LEU A 658 -7.09 2.48 -26.04
N LEU A 659 -8.15 1.79 -25.59
CA LEU A 659 -9.48 2.39 -25.49
C LEU A 659 -9.51 3.51 -24.46
N ASN A 660 -8.88 3.31 -23.29
CA ASN A 660 -8.83 4.33 -22.25
C ASN A 660 -8.09 5.59 -22.70
N ASP A 661 -6.94 5.45 -23.36
CA ASP A 661 -6.14 6.58 -23.83
C ASP A 661 -6.85 7.33 -24.98
N GLN A 662 -7.52 6.61 -25.87
CA GLN A 662 -8.34 7.22 -26.94
C GLN A 662 -9.53 8.04 -26.40
N LEU A 663 -10.14 7.61 -25.30
CA LEU A 663 -11.30 8.27 -24.69
C LEU A 663 -10.92 9.42 -23.75
N ALA A 664 -9.64 9.50 -23.35
CA ALA A 664 -9.09 10.57 -22.53
C ALA A 664 -8.83 11.86 -23.32
N ASP A 665 -8.71 11.75 -24.64
CA ASP A 665 -8.54 12.85 -25.61
C ASP A 665 -9.89 13.33 -26.17
#